data_AF-A0A7S2RBQ0-F1
#
_entry.id   AF-A0A7S2RBQ0-F1
#
_cell.length_a   1.000
_cell.length_b   1.000
_cell.length_c   1.000
_cell.angle_alpha   90.00
_cell.angle_beta   90.00
_cell.angle_gamma   90.00
#
_symmetry.space_group_name_H-M   'P 1'
#
loop_
_entity.id
_entity.type
_entity.pdbx_description
1 polymer ?
#
loop_
_entity_poly.entity_id
_entity_poly.type
_entity_poly.pdbx_seq_one_letter_code
_entity_poly.pdbx_strand_id
1 'polypeptide(L)'
;SVAERLRMRRRPDSPPPPPPPSMSTSGRSNGSVLTVANDDFMQRLSSKVQRQAREILDLQLDLAEASKYKEVCHDFIVALDPTQPLPVDREALKALRSRQDKRSMQEGDKVNRTSRHTLTTLTRQYESTCNKLKETADRVKELEKVHREDTKYREIAERRIGALQDKLGVLQNKLSKGKRQKDPGQSQVGLESQVEELGKRVDDLSREKKELLGSLENEQKTSEEHRVYIEVLQSALKAKAEDLGLDADQILAGEKAKSDALASKAAVERLEKSAETMKGTIIHLEEKLRLQELRLKHVNSRLAWYEPQEHKSEESQEDGYSVDNIKNRNVQLQQENDALVDYVRETVEPLKQEKKELEDSLDVTANALEESRQNEIEYKQAISALEEKLRLQELQVQERNVEINAAKESRDSALYDKGQLEQELERCNSEKKNLEAKLEEKLEQVQSARDQLAETSKFGAKASELQDLLEDTQKALRCERRELVDVEARRSKLETTIKTIEAENVSLKGVAERARVESQQTTAENQNLAAMNSELEEKNVDYRKQIADLQAKITELDVQLIPLQAQQQKIKQIEKTIGKVWHDQGGGLQDLVEILGKLSSTQLETSVVTFRGGAMARNQPKGASSILATLETILPNLNAILYFAKTQSSRALDREQEFQQQFASIDERFEVEKRLLHDEIHSLRTKFEKLRLEKPTFDPRQESEDFLALKEQYEDLEVKYRSLVHERKNEAAPAKGGYVDE
;
A
#
# COMPACT_ATOMS: atom_id res chain seq x y z
N SER A 1 -20.40 16.87 8.52
CA SER A 1 -21.48 17.19 9.49
C SER A 1 -21.21 18.47 10.30
N VAL A 2 -20.70 18.45 11.55
CA VAL A 2 -20.60 19.69 12.38
C VAL A 2 -19.56 20.69 11.86
N ALA A 3 -18.32 20.25 11.58
CA ALA A 3 -17.25 21.10 11.02
C ALA A 3 -17.61 21.76 9.67
N GLU A 4 -18.63 21.22 9.00
CA GLU A 4 -19.13 21.63 7.69
C GLU A 4 -20.13 22.78 7.80
N ARG A 5 -20.95 22.77 8.86
CA ARG A 5 -21.83 23.90 9.22
C ARG A 5 -21.02 25.13 9.66
N LEU A 6 -19.82 24.93 10.23
CA LEU A 6 -18.89 26.01 10.55
C LEU A 6 -18.25 26.65 9.29
N ARG A 7 -17.97 25.87 8.23
CA ARG A 7 -17.50 26.42 6.94
C ARG A 7 -18.56 27.27 6.22
N MET A 8 -19.84 26.97 6.40
CA MET A 8 -20.96 27.70 5.76
C MET A 8 -21.30 29.07 6.39
N ARG A 9 -20.66 29.49 7.49
CA ARG A 9 -20.91 30.79 8.15
C ARG A 9 -19.98 31.93 7.70
N ARG A 10 -19.48 31.91 6.46
CA ARG A 10 -18.85 33.10 5.85
C ARG A 10 -19.93 34.16 5.58
N ARG A 11 -19.66 35.41 5.97
CA ARG A 11 -20.59 36.55 5.80
C ARG A 11 -20.81 36.86 4.30
N PRO A 12 -22.02 37.26 3.88
CA PRO A 12 -22.18 38.02 2.65
C PRO A 12 -21.65 39.47 2.81
N ASP A 13 -21.22 40.04 1.70
CA ASP A 13 -21.21 41.46 1.36
C ASP A 13 -20.73 42.47 2.44
N SER A 14 -19.41 42.53 2.62
CA SER A 14 -18.74 43.77 3.05
C SER A 14 -18.22 44.52 1.81
N PRO A 15 -18.60 45.80 1.58
CA PRO A 15 -18.11 46.56 0.42
C PRO A 15 -16.59 46.80 0.51
N PRO A 16 -15.91 47.00 -0.64
CA PRO A 16 -14.47 47.23 -0.66
C PRO A 16 -14.08 48.53 0.06
N PRO A 17 -12.92 48.58 0.73
CA PRO A 17 -12.43 49.80 1.36
C PRO A 17 -12.13 50.87 0.29
N PRO A 18 -12.36 52.16 0.58
CA PRO A 18 -11.98 53.23 -0.33
C PRO A 18 -10.45 53.29 -0.51
N PRO A 19 -9.96 53.72 -1.68
CA PRO A 19 -8.52 53.87 -1.92
C PRO A 19 -7.91 54.92 -0.97
N PRO A 20 -6.62 54.78 -0.61
CA PRO A 20 -5.96 55.75 0.28
C PRO A 20 -5.89 57.13 -0.39
N PRO A 21 -6.08 58.23 0.38
CA PRO A 21 -6.00 59.57 -0.16
C PRO A 21 -4.58 59.87 -0.65
N SER A 22 -4.48 60.52 -1.82
CA SER A 22 -3.21 60.98 -2.38
C SER A 22 -2.58 62.04 -1.47
N MET A 23 -1.32 61.83 -1.09
CA MET A 23 -0.54 62.76 -0.27
C MET A 23 -0.22 64.03 -1.07
N SER A 24 -1.09 65.04 -0.95
CA SER A 24 -0.83 66.39 -1.46
C SER A 24 0.12 67.15 -0.54
N THR A 25 1.32 67.45 -1.04
CA THR A 25 2.34 68.20 -0.31
C THR A 25 2.05 69.70 -0.31
N SER A 26 1.37 70.18 0.74
CA SER A 26 1.35 71.60 1.08
C SER A 26 1.48 71.81 2.60
N GLY A 27 2.58 72.42 3.02
CA GLY A 27 2.82 72.75 4.43
C GLY A 27 2.57 74.22 4.72
N ARG A 28 1.91 74.52 5.84
CA ARG A 28 2.15 75.77 6.59
C ARG A 28 1.65 75.70 8.04
N SER A 29 2.56 76.00 8.96
CA SER A 29 2.36 76.72 10.23
C SER A 29 0.96 76.70 10.87
N ASN A 30 0.81 75.98 11.98
CA ASN A 30 0.97 76.59 13.31
C ASN A 30 1.07 75.53 14.43
N GLY A 31 1.73 75.89 15.53
CA GLY A 31 1.88 75.02 16.70
C GLY A 31 0.64 75.03 17.63
N SER A 32 0.72 74.25 18.72
CA SER A 32 -0.30 74.16 19.78
C SER A 32 -1.59 73.37 19.48
N VAL A 33 -1.49 72.26 18.72
CA VAL A 33 -2.55 71.23 18.59
C VAL A 33 -2.06 69.80 18.91
N LEU A 34 -0.73 69.61 19.07
CA LEU A 34 -0.09 68.29 19.17
C LEU A 34 -0.35 67.50 20.46
N THR A 35 -0.85 68.12 21.53
CA THR A 35 -1.26 67.42 22.75
C THR A 35 -2.61 66.73 22.56
N VAL A 36 -3.64 67.50 22.19
CA VAL A 36 -5.02 67.01 22.01
C VAL A 36 -5.10 65.86 20.99
N ALA A 37 -4.30 65.92 19.91
CA ALA A 37 -4.24 64.86 18.91
C ALA A 37 -3.67 63.53 19.47
N ASN A 38 -2.73 63.59 20.41
CA ASN A 38 -2.19 62.40 21.10
C ASN A 38 -3.18 61.85 22.12
N ASP A 39 -3.85 62.71 22.90
CA ASP A 39 -4.88 62.29 23.85
C ASP A 39 -6.04 61.58 23.13
N ASP A 40 -6.52 62.14 22.02
CA ASP A 40 -7.59 61.56 21.22
C ASP A 40 -7.16 60.23 20.54
N PHE A 41 -5.90 60.10 20.12
CA PHE A 41 -5.34 58.81 19.67
C PHE A 41 -5.26 57.78 20.79
N MET A 42 -4.75 58.15 21.98
CA MET A 42 -4.65 57.27 23.15
C MET A 42 -6.03 56.87 23.71
N GLN A 43 -7.02 57.76 23.60
CA GLN A 43 -8.41 57.48 23.98
C GLN A 43 -9.08 56.53 22.99
N ARG A 44 -8.81 56.66 21.68
CA ARG A 44 -9.24 55.67 20.65
C ARG A 44 -8.55 54.32 20.86
N LEU A 45 -7.25 54.30 21.16
CA LEU A 45 -6.48 53.08 21.40
C LEU A 45 -6.95 52.36 22.66
N SER A 46 -7.12 53.06 23.79
CA SER A 46 -7.67 52.48 25.02
C SER A 46 -9.11 52.01 24.84
N SER A 47 -9.96 52.75 24.12
CA SER A 47 -11.32 52.29 23.76
C SER A 47 -11.31 51.02 22.92
N LYS A 48 -10.34 50.86 22.00
CA LYS A 48 -10.18 49.66 21.19
C LYS A 48 -9.70 48.47 22.03
N VAL A 49 -8.70 48.67 22.89
CA VAL A 49 -8.20 47.64 23.82
C VAL A 49 -9.31 47.22 24.81
N GLN A 50 -10.08 48.15 25.36
CA GLN A 50 -11.23 47.85 26.21
C GLN A 50 -12.32 47.07 25.47
N ARG A 51 -12.57 47.36 24.19
CA ARG A 51 -13.53 46.60 23.38
C ARG A 51 -13.03 45.18 23.14
N GLN A 52 -11.78 45.01 22.74
CA GLN A 52 -11.17 43.70 22.53
C GLN A 52 -11.11 42.88 23.84
N ALA A 53 -10.89 43.52 24.99
CA ALA A 53 -10.94 42.87 26.30
C ALA A 53 -12.36 42.37 26.65
N ARG A 54 -13.41 43.13 26.30
CA ARG A 54 -14.81 42.67 26.43
C ARG A 54 -15.11 41.52 25.47
N GLU A 55 -14.75 41.65 24.19
CA GLU A 55 -14.92 40.60 23.18
C GLU A 55 -14.23 39.28 23.62
N ILE A 56 -13.09 39.34 24.32
CA ILE A 56 -12.42 38.17 24.91
C ILE A 56 -13.17 37.60 26.12
N LEU A 57 -13.72 38.45 27.00
CA LEU A 57 -14.54 38.01 28.15
C LEU A 57 -15.88 37.39 27.69
N ASP A 58 -16.52 37.98 26.69
CA ASP A 58 -17.75 37.47 26.08
C ASP A 58 -17.48 36.08 25.43
N LEU A 59 -16.36 35.93 24.71
CA LEU A 59 -15.92 34.63 24.17
C LEU A 59 -15.53 33.60 25.24
N GLN A 60 -15.05 34.04 26.41
CA GLN A 60 -14.81 33.15 27.56
C GLN A 60 -16.11 32.69 28.21
N LEU A 61 -17.15 33.55 28.25
CA LEU A 61 -18.50 33.18 28.67
C LEU A 61 -19.14 32.20 27.69
N ASP A 62 -19.12 32.49 26.38
CA ASP A 62 -19.58 31.57 25.33
C ASP A 62 -18.90 30.19 25.43
N LEU A 63 -17.60 30.15 25.69
CA LEU A 63 -16.84 28.91 25.84
C LEU A 63 -17.13 28.17 27.15
N ALA A 64 -17.43 28.89 28.24
CA ALA A 64 -17.90 28.30 29.48
C ALA A 64 -19.33 27.73 29.34
N GLU A 65 -20.25 28.45 28.70
CA GLU A 65 -21.59 27.94 28.39
C GLU A 65 -21.55 26.74 27.43
N ALA A 66 -20.71 26.78 26.39
CA ALA A 66 -20.51 25.65 25.48
C ALA A 66 -19.88 24.43 26.18
N SER A 67 -19.00 24.64 27.16
CA SER A 67 -18.44 23.57 27.99
C SER A 67 -19.50 22.97 28.91
N LYS A 68 -20.32 23.80 29.54
CA LYS A 68 -21.44 23.37 30.39
C LYS A 68 -22.55 22.68 29.60
N TYR A 69 -22.80 23.10 28.36
CA TYR A 69 -23.68 22.41 27.42
C TYR A 69 -23.09 21.08 26.96
N LYS A 70 -21.76 20.99 26.76
CA LYS A 70 -21.06 19.72 26.50
C LYS A 70 -21.19 18.77 27.70
N GLU A 71 -21.07 19.26 28.93
CA GLU A 71 -21.31 18.48 30.15
C GLU A 71 -22.75 17.97 30.20
N VAL A 72 -23.75 18.85 30.03
CA VAL A 72 -25.18 18.43 29.96
C VAL A 72 -25.44 17.43 28.82
N CYS A 73 -24.79 17.57 27.65
CA CYS A 73 -24.86 16.57 26.59
C CYS A 73 -24.15 15.26 26.95
N HIS A 74 -23.06 15.30 27.71
CA HIS A 74 -22.36 14.11 28.19
C HIS A 74 -23.21 13.39 29.23
N ASP A 75 -23.74 14.09 30.22
CA ASP A 75 -24.68 13.58 31.21
C ASP A 75 -25.95 13.01 30.54
N PHE A 76 -26.47 13.66 29.49
CA PHE A 76 -27.59 13.13 28.71
C PHE A 76 -27.23 11.89 27.89
N ILE A 77 -25.98 11.76 27.43
CA ILE A 77 -25.47 10.55 26.74
C ILE A 77 -25.15 9.42 27.74
N VAL A 78 -24.74 9.75 28.98
CA VAL A 78 -24.51 8.78 30.06
C VAL A 78 -25.83 8.33 30.72
N ALA A 79 -26.83 9.22 30.78
CA ALA A 79 -28.20 8.87 31.16
C ALA A 79 -28.94 8.10 30.04
N LEU A 80 -28.55 8.27 28.78
CA LEU A 80 -28.81 7.33 27.69
C LEU A 80 -27.85 6.13 27.77
N ASP A 81 -27.83 5.49 28.94
CA ASP A 81 -27.14 4.22 29.18
C ASP A 81 -27.51 3.22 28.07
N PRO A 82 -26.55 2.71 27.27
CA PRO A 82 -26.83 1.83 26.14
C PRO A 82 -27.45 0.49 26.55
N THR A 83 -27.44 0.14 27.84
CA THR A 83 -28.16 -1.02 28.37
C THR A 83 -29.68 -0.77 28.49
N GLN A 84 -30.14 0.48 28.52
CA GLN A 84 -31.56 0.80 28.47
C GLN A 84 -32.04 0.85 27.02
N PRO A 85 -33.02 0.01 26.61
CA PRO A 85 -33.62 0.14 25.29
C PRO A 85 -34.31 1.51 25.21
N LEU A 86 -33.98 2.29 24.16
CA LEU A 86 -34.50 3.63 23.92
C LEU A 86 -35.98 3.74 24.33
N PRO A 87 -36.35 4.61 25.29
CA PRO A 87 -37.72 4.73 25.82
C PRO A 87 -38.68 5.44 24.86
N VAL A 88 -38.46 5.26 23.55
CA VAL A 88 -39.44 5.52 22.51
C VAL A 88 -40.41 4.34 22.50
N ASP A 89 -41.30 4.33 23.49
CA ASP A 89 -42.43 3.41 23.57
C ASP A 89 -43.13 3.31 22.20
N ARG A 90 -43.71 2.16 21.89
CA ARG A 90 -44.58 1.98 20.73
C ARG A 90 -45.72 3.01 20.72
N GLU A 91 -46.15 3.46 21.90
CA GLU A 91 -47.04 4.61 22.12
C GLU A 91 -46.40 5.95 21.69
N ALA A 92 -45.13 6.21 22.00
CA ALA A 92 -44.39 7.41 21.59
C ALA A 92 -44.17 7.48 20.07
N LEU A 93 -43.91 6.35 19.41
CA LEU A 93 -43.87 6.28 17.93
C LEU A 93 -45.26 6.53 17.29
N LYS A 94 -46.35 6.03 17.89
CA LYS A 94 -47.72 6.42 17.49
C LYS A 94 -47.98 7.90 17.74
N ALA A 95 -47.46 8.48 18.83
CA ALA A 95 -47.60 9.89 19.16
C ALA A 95 -46.84 10.80 18.17
N LEU A 96 -45.65 10.38 17.70
CA LEU A 96 -44.92 11.04 16.63
C LEU A 96 -45.67 10.97 15.29
N ARG A 97 -46.14 9.78 14.88
CA ARG A 97 -46.98 9.64 13.67
C ARG A 97 -48.22 10.53 13.73
N SER A 98 -49.00 10.46 14.81
CA SER A 98 -50.22 11.29 14.96
C SER A 98 -49.95 12.80 15.10
N ARG A 99 -48.78 13.23 15.60
CA ARG A 99 -48.35 14.64 15.56
C ARG A 99 -47.95 15.06 14.14
N GLN A 100 -47.29 14.21 13.38
CA GLN A 100 -46.95 14.44 11.97
C GLN A 100 -48.22 14.50 11.09
N ASP A 101 -49.20 13.65 11.38
CA ASP A 101 -50.50 13.64 10.69
C ASP A 101 -51.34 14.88 11.02
N LYS A 102 -51.33 15.35 12.26
CA LYS A 102 -51.97 16.63 12.63
C LYS A 102 -51.31 17.84 11.95
N ARG A 103 -49.98 17.89 11.86
CA ARG A 103 -49.27 19.00 11.18
C ARG A 103 -49.57 19.05 9.68
N SER A 104 -49.76 17.92 9.01
CA SER A 104 -50.07 17.92 7.58
C SER A 104 -51.48 18.44 7.22
N MET A 105 -52.32 18.79 8.20
CA MET A 105 -53.61 19.45 7.94
C MET A 105 -53.52 20.98 7.99
N GLN A 106 -52.35 21.54 8.34
CA GLN A 106 -52.10 22.99 8.37
C GLN A 106 -51.06 23.46 7.34
N GLU A 107 -50.15 22.59 6.89
CA GLU A 107 -49.16 22.90 5.84
C GLU A 107 -49.43 22.10 4.56
N GLY A 108 -49.48 22.80 3.42
CA GLY A 108 -50.14 22.32 2.19
C GLY A 108 -49.63 21.00 1.60
N ASP A 109 -50.59 20.20 1.12
CA ASP A 109 -50.53 18.80 0.65
C ASP A 109 -49.34 18.32 -0.21
N LYS A 110 -48.56 19.22 -0.83
CA LYS A 110 -47.64 18.86 -1.92
C LYS A 110 -46.22 18.49 -1.47
N VAL A 111 -45.73 19.02 -0.35
CA VAL A 111 -44.35 18.76 0.10
C VAL A 111 -44.25 17.48 0.95
N ASN A 112 -45.34 17.07 1.62
CA ASN A 112 -45.30 16.04 2.66
C ASN A 112 -45.70 14.61 2.21
N ARG A 113 -45.90 14.36 0.91
CA ARG A 113 -46.28 13.03 0.38
C ARG A 113 -45.09 12.10 0.18
N THR A 114 -44.00 12.60 -0.40
CA THR A 114 -42.74 11.85 -0.60
C THR A 114 -42.07 11.53 0.73
N SER A 115 -41.97 12.49 1.65
CA SER A 115 -41.43 12.30 3.01
C SER A 115 -42.21 11.27 3.83
N ARG A 116 -43.55 11.27 3.74
CA ARG A 116 -44.39 10.22 4.34
C ARG A 116 -44.16 8.86 3.70
N HIS A 117 -44.06 8.79 2.37
CA HIS A 117 -43.88 7.51 1.70
C HIS A 117 -42.51 6.92 2.02
N THR A 118 -41.43 7.71 2.05
CA THR A 118 -40.10 7.22 2.46
C THR A 118 -40.08 6.79 3.93
N LEU A 119 -40.64 7.56 4.87
CA LEU A 119 -40.77 7.13 6.27
C LEU A 119 -41.59 5.84 6.44
N THR A 120 -42.67 5.67 5.66
CA THR A 120 -43.52 4.48 5.70
C THR A 120 -42.80 3.26 5.11
N THR A 121 -42.08 3.43 4.00
CA THR A 121 -41.26 2.38 3.39
C THR A 121 -40.11 1.98 4.32
N LEU A 122 -39.37 2.94 4.88
CA LEU A 122 -38.30 2.70 5.83
C LEU A 122 -38.81 2.00 7.10
N THR A 123 -39.96 2.40 7.66
CA THR A 123 -40.50 1.69 8.83
C THR A 123 -40.91 0.25 8.47
N ARG A 124 -41.51 0.01 7.30
CA ARG A 124 -41.85 -1.36 6.85
C ARG A 124 -40.60 -2.21 6.59
N GLN A 125 -39.53 -1.61 6.07
CA GLN A 125 -38.24 -2.28 5.90
C GLN A 125 -37.63 -2.64 7.26
N TYR A 126 -37.65 -1.73 8.23
CA TYR A 126 -37.19 -1.96 9.60
C TYR A 126 -38.04 -3.02 10.33
N GLU A 127 -39.37 -2.93 10.26
CA GLU A 127 -40.29 -3.95 10.81
C GLU A 127 -40.03 -5.33 10.14
N SER A 128 -39.69 -5.37 8.84
CA SER A 128 -39.34 -6.60 8.13
C SER A 128 -37.95 -7.15 8.53
N THR A 129 -36.93 -6.30 8.74
CA THR A 129 -35.62 -6.77 9.20
C THR A 129 -35.68 -7.23 10.66
N CYS A 130 -36.37 -6.53 11.55
CA CYS A 130 -36.59 -6.97 12.93
C CYS A 130 -37.34 -8.31 13.01
N ASN A 131 -38.38 -8.52 12.19
CA ASN A 131 -39.07 -9.82 12.14
C ASN A 131 -38.13 -10.94 11.64
N LYS A 132 -37.34 -10.69 10.59
CA LYS A 132 -36.35 -11.66 10.08
C LYS A 132 -35.24 -11.96 11.08
N LEU A 133 -34.77 -10.96 11.82
CA LEU A 133 -33.80 -11.15 12.92
C LEU A 133 -34.38 -12.04 14.00
N LYS A 134 -35.64 -11.81 14.40
CA LYS A 134 -36.35 -12.67 15.36
C LYS A 134 -36.51 -14.11 14.84
N GLU A 135 -36.91 -14.30 13.58
CA GLU A 135 -37.01 -15.62 12.95
C GLU A 135 -35.65 -16.36 12.96
N THR A 136 -34.54 -15.66 12.72
CA THR A 136 -33.20 -16.27 12.85
C THR A 136 -32.82 -16.58 14.29
N ALA A 137 -33.12 -15.69 15.25
CA ALA A 137 -32.86 -15.92 16.67
C ALA A 137 -33.65 -17.10 17.24
N ASP A 138 -34.93 -17.23 16.87
CA ASP A 138 -35.78 -18.34 17.31
C ASP A 138 -35.34 -19.68 16.67
N ARG A 139 -34.83 -19.68 15.43
CA ARG A 139 -34.16 -20.86 14.82
C ARG A 139 -32.85 -21.24 15.52
N VAL A 140 -32.02 -20.28 15.92
CA VAL A 140 -30.79 -20.58 16.69
C VAL A 140 -31.14 -21.27 18.01
N LYS A 141 -32.18 -20.84 18.72
CA LYS A 141 -32.66 -21.49 19.96
C LYS A 141 -33.15 -22.92 19.71
N GLU A 142 -33.82 -23.18 18.58
CA GLU A 142 -34.27 -24.52 18.20
C GLU A 142 -33.08 -25.45 17.91
N LEU A 143 -32.07 -24.98 17.18
CA LEU A 143 -30.83 -25.71 16.91
C LEU A 143 -29.99 -25.95 18.17
N GLU A 144 -29.86 -24.95 19.06
CA GLU A 144 -29.24 -25.11 20.36
C GLU A 144 -29.97 -26.13 21.25
N LYS A 145 -31.29 -26.29 21.09
CA LYS A 145 -32.06 -27.33 21.80
C LYS A 145 -31.75 -28.71 21.23
N VAL A 146 -31.76 -28.87 19.91
CA VAL A 146 -31.39 -30.13 19.23
C VAL A 146 -29.97 -30.54 19.62
N HIS A 147 -28.98 -29.65 19.52
CA HIS A 147 -27.60 -29.92 19.95
C HIS A 147 -27.50 -30.30 21.45
N ARG A 148 -28.32 -29.70 22.31
CA ARG A 148 -28.44 -30.08 23.75
C ARG A 148 -29.22 -31.38 23.99
N GLU A 149 -29.83 -31.98 22.98
CA GLU A 149 -30.43 -33.32 23.02
C GLU A 149 -29.44 -34.34 22.42
N ASP A 150 -28.80 -34.03 21.28
CA ASP A 150 -27.70 -34.78 20.67
C ASP A 150 -26.58 -35.10 21.67
N THR A 151 -26.09 -34.11 22.44
CA THR A 151 -25.02 -34.34 23.43
C THR A 151 -25.40 -35.34 24.53
N LYS A 152 -26.68 -35.46 24.88
CA LYS A 152 -27.14 -36.45 25.86
C LYS A 152 -27.19 -37.86 25.27
N TYR A 153 -27.61 -37.99 24.01
CA TYR A 153 -27.54 -39.27 23.30
C TYR A 153 -26.10 -39.73 23.16
N ARG A 154 -25.19 -38.81 22.81
CA ARG A 154 -23.75 -39.03 22.76
C ARG A 154 -23.19 -39.54 24.11
N GLU A 155 -23.48 -38.86 25.22
CA GLU A 155 -23.05 -39.31 26.56
C GLU A 155 -23.59 -40.72 26.89
N ILE A 156 -24.82 -41.04 26.51
CA ILE A 156 -25.41 -42.37 26.75
C ILE A 156 -24.72 -43.44 25.88
N ALA A 157 -24.40 -43.12 24.63
CA ALA A 157 -23.65 -43.99 23.72
C ALA A 157 -22.21 -44.24 24.21
N GLU A 158 -21.50 -43.21 24.63
CA GLU A 158 -20.15 -43.30 25.19
C GLU A 158 -20.11 -44.15 26.47
N ARG A 159 -21.08 -43.97 27.39
CA ARG A 159 -21.25 -44.84 28.57
C ARG A 159 -21.55 -46.30 28.19
N ARG A 160 -22.39 -46.55 27.17
CA ARG A 160 -22.67 -47.92 26.67
C ARG A 160 -21.41 -48.55 26.05
N ILE A 161 -20.64 -47.78 25.28
CA ILE A 161 -19.38 -48.23 24.70
C ILE A 161 -18.36 -48.57 25.79
N GLY A 162 -18.25 -47.78 26.86
CA GLY A 162 -17.43 -48.10 28.04
C GLY A 162 -17.84 -49.43 28.67
N ALA A 163 -19.12 -49.59 29.01
CA ALA A 163 -19.65 -50.83 29.61
C ALA A 163 -19.54 -52.06 28.69
N LEU A 164 -19.43 -51.90 27.37
CA LEU A 164 -19.10 -52.98 26.43
C LEU A 164 -17.61 -53.31 26.41
N GLN A 165 -16.73 -52.30 26.55
CA GLN A 165 -15.28 -52.50 26.67
C GLN A 165 -14.92 -53.26 27.95
N ASP A 166 -15.54 -52.93 29.09
CA ASP A 166 -15.33 -53.65 30.35
C ASP A 166 -15.76 -55.13 30.22
N LYS A 167 -16.92 -55.39 29.61
CA LYS A 167 -17.42 -56.74 29.35
C LYS A 167 -16.48 -57.52 28.43
N LEU A 168 -15.99 -56.90 27.35
CA LEU A 168 -15.00 -57.50 26.46
C LEU A 168 -13.70 -57.82 27.21
N GLY A 169 -13.18 -56.90 28.03
CA GLY A 169 -12.00 -57.13 28.86
C GLY A 169 -12.17 -58.28 29.86
N VAL A 170 -13.32 -58.38 30.53
CA VAL A 170 -13.66 -59.50 31.42
C VAL A 170 -13.75 -60.82 30.66
N LEU A 171 -14.39 -60.83 29.47
CA LEU A 171 -14.51 -62.04 28.64
C LEU A 171 -13.17 -62.48 28.05
N GLN A 172 -12.34 -61.56 27.56
CA GLN A 172 -10.98 -61.86 27.06
C GLN A 172 -10.08 -62.39 28.17
N ASN A 173 -10.19 -61.86 29.39
CA ASN A 173 -9.49 -62.39 30.56
C ASN A 173 -9.97 -63.81 30.94
N LYS A 174 -11.28 -64.09 30.88
CA LYS A 174 -11.83 -65.45 31.08
C LYS A 174 -11.34 -66.42 29.99
N LEU A 175 -11.38 -66.01 28.72
CA LEU A 175 -10.89 -66.79 27.57
C LEU A 175 -9.39 -67.10 27.71
N SER A 176 -8.59 -66.12 28.16
CA SER A 176 -7.16 -66.27 28.39
C SER A 176 -6.83 -67.21 29.56
N LYS A 177 -7.66 -67.20 30.63
CA LYS A 177 -7.54 -68.18 31.74
C LYS A 177 -7.93 -69.58 31.29
N GLY A 178 -9.05 -69.74 30.58
CA GLY A 178 -9.48 -71.03 30.02
C GLY A 178 -8.45 -71.66 29.08
N LYS A 179 -7.81 -70.85 28.22
CA LYS A 179 -6.70 -71.32 27.36
C LYS A 179 -5.41 -71.70 28.12
N ARG A 180 -5.22 -71.21 29.35
CA ARG A 180 -4.04 -71.54 30.19
C ARG A 180 -4.25 -72.75 31.11
N GLN A 181 -5.50 -73.09 31.45
CA GLN A 181 -5.84 -74.28 32.25
C GLN A 181 -6.05 -75.54 31.39
N LYS A 182 -5.37 -75.67 30.24
CA LYS A 182 -5.43 -76.87 29.40
C LYS A 182 -4.46 -77.95 29.89
N ASP A 183 -4.72 -78.46 31.09
CA ASP A 183 -4.03 -79.64 31.63
C ASP A 183 -4.33 -80.86 30.73
N PRO A 184 -3.31 -81.65 30.32
CA PRO A 184 -3.45 -82.67 29.28
C PRO A 184 -4.15 -83.98 29.72
N GLY A 185 -4.90 -83.96 30.84
CA GLY A 185 -5.36 -85.17 31.53
C GLY A 185 -6.86 -85.30 31.83
N GLN A 186 -7.71 -84.33 31.46
CA GLN A 186 -9.16 -84.41 31.71
C GLN A 186 -10.02 -84.16 30.46
N SER A 187 -11.23 -84.75 30.47
CA SER A 187 -12.10 -84.94 29.30
C SER A 187 -12.39 -83.66 28.51
N GLN A 188 -11.72 -83.55 27.36
CA GLN A 188 -11.56 -82.33 26.57
C GLN A 188 -12.86 -81.74 25.97
N VAL A 189 -13.87 -82.57 25.71
CA VAL A 189 -15.04 -82.25 24.87
C VAL A 189 -15.94 -81.13 25.43
N GLY A 190 -16.06 -81.00 26.75
CA GLY A 190 -16.95 -80.02 27.37
C GLY A 190 -16.43 -78.57 27.34
N LEU A 191 -15.11 -78.40 27.49
CA LEU A 191 -14.49 -77.07 27.59
C LEU A 191 -14.33 -76.38 26.22
N GLU A 192 -14.09 -77.15 25.15
CA GLU A 192 -13.88 -76.58 23.82
C GLU A 192 -15.17 -75.94 23.27
N SER A 193 -16.34 -76.52 23.55
CA SER A 193 -17.65 -75.92 23.26
C SER A 193 -17.85 -74.57 23.98
N GLN A 194 -17.55 -74.49 25.28
CA GLN A 194 -17.66 -73.24 26.05
C GLN A 194 -16.67 -72.17 25.57
N VAL A 195 -15.46 -72.57 25.16
CA VAL A 195 -14.46 -71.65 24.57
C VAL A 195 -14.91 -71.12 23.20
N GLU A 196 -15.59 -71.94 22.39
CA GLU A 196 -16.16 -71.53 21.10
C GLU A 196 -17.38 -70.60 21.29
N GLU A 197 -18.28 -70.87 22.24
CA GLU A 197 -19.40 -70.01 22.57
C GLU A 197 -18.93 -68.65 23.12
N LEU A 198 -17.93 -68.65 24.01
CA LEU A 198 -17.29 -67.41 24.49
C LEU A 198 -16.58 -66.64 23.36
N GLY A 199 -16.02 -67.35 22.37
CA GLY A 199 -15.47 -66.75 21.16
C GLY A 199 -16.53 -65.99 20.37
N LYS A 200 -17.62 -66.68 19.99
CA LYS A 200 -18.77 -66.09 19.29
C LYS A 200 -19.34 -64.88 20.04
N ARG A 201 -19.49 -64.99 21.37
CA ARG A 201 -19.94 -63.89 22.24
C ARG A 201 -19.01 -62.67 22.20
N VAL A 202 -17.70 -62.87 22.12
CA VAL A 202 -16.71 -61.79 21.98
C VAL A 202 -16.77 -61.17 20.59
N ASP A 203 -16.98 -61.96 19.53
CA ASP A 203 -17.11 -61.47 18.15
C ASP A 203 -18.40 -60.67 17.93
N ASP A 204 -19.52 -61.10 18.53
CA ASP A 204 -20.80 -60.38 18.51
C ASP A 204 -20.69 -59.04 19.26
N LEU A 205 -20.13 -59.03 20.48
CA LEU A 205 -19.90 -57.80 21.26
C LEU A 205 -18.87 -56.86 20.58
N SER A 206 -17.93 -57.41 19.82
CA SER A 206 -16.97 -56.61 19.03
C SER A 206 -17.63 -55.99 17.79
N ARG A 207 -18.62 -56.65 17.19
CA ARG A 207 -19.50 -56.07 16.16
C ARG A 207 -20.39 -54.97 16.73
N GLU A 208 -21.10 -55.21 17.85
CA GLU A 208 -21.90 -54.19 18.53
C GLU A 208 -21.05 -52.95 18.88
N LYS A 209 -19.85 -53.14 19.43
CA LYS A 209 -18.90 -52.03 19.71
C LYS A 209 -18.55 -51.25 18.43
N LYS A 210 -18.30 -51.93 17.30
CA LYS A 210 -17.93 -51.29 16.03
C LYS A 210 -19.10 -50.52 15.42
N GLU A 211 -20.31 -51.06 15.49
CA GLU A 211 -21.54 -50.41 15.02
C GLU A 211 -21.87 -49.17 15.85
N LEU A 212 -21.75 -49.25 17.19
CA LEU A 212 -21.93 -48.10 18.08
C LEU A 212 -20.87 -47.02 17.89
N LEU A 213 -19.60 -47.39 17.63
CA LEU A 213 -18.55 -46.42 17.27
C LEU A 213 -18.86 -45.73 15.93
N GLY A 214 -19.34 -46.47 14.93
CA GLY A 214 -19.78 -45.88 13.65
C GLY A 214 -20.99 -44.95 13.81
N SER A 215 -21.92 -45.26 14.71
CA SER A 215 -23.03 -44.35 15.08
C SER A 215 -22.48 -43.08 15.74
N LEU A 216 -21.59 -43.23 16.73
CA LEU A 216 -20.98 -42.12 17.46
C LEU A 216 -20.15 -41.19 16.56
N GLU A 217 -19.41 -41.73 15.58
CA GLU A 217 -18.69 -40.94 14.58
C GLU A 217 -19.63 -40.15 13.65
N ASN A 218 -20.83 -40.68 13.36
CA ASN A 218 -21.81 -39.99 12.53
C ASN A 218 -22.60 -38.96 13.33
N GLU A 219 -22.98 -39.25 14.57
CA GLU A 219 -23.53 -38.28 15.54
C GLU A 219 -22.53 -37.15 15.81
N GLN A 220 -21.23 -37.44 15.86
CA GLN A 220 -20.19 -36.41 15.95
C GLN A 220 -20.18 -35.53 14.70
N LYS A 221 -20.25 -36.09 13.49
CA LYS A 221 -20.30 -35.30 12.24
C LYS A 221 -21.53 -34.39 12.20
N THR A 222 -22.72 -34.91 12.48
CA THR A 222 -23.94 -34.08 12.50
C THR A 222 -23.91 -33.05 13.62
N SER A 223 -23.30 -33.36 14.77
CA SER A 223 -23.07 -32.38 15.85
C SER A 223 -22.05 -31.30 15.46
N GLU A 224 -21.04 -31.62 14.67
CA GLU A 224 -20.04 -30.67 14.15
C GLU A 224 -20.70 -29.76 13.09
N GLU A 225 -21.50 -30.34 12.19
CA GLU A 225 -22.34 -29.63 11.20
C GLU A 225 -23.35 -28.69 11.89
N HIS A 226 -24.03 -29.15 12.94
CA HIS A 226 -24.91 -28.31 13.77
C HIS A 226 -24.13 -27.15 14.41
N ARG A 227 -22.91 -27.38 14.94
CA ARG A 227 -22.09 -26.32 15.52
C ARG A 227 -21.67 -25.28 14.48
N VAL A 228 -21.17 -25.73 13.33
CA VAL A 228 -20.77 -24.84 12.21
C VAL A 228 -21.98 -24.06 11.67
N TYR A 229 -23.17 -24.67 11.59
CA TYR A 229 -24.38 -23.96 11.17
C TYR A 229 -24.81 -22.88 12.17
N ILE A 230 -24.65 -23.14 13.48
CA ILE A 230 -24.85 -22.12 14.53
C ILE A 230 -23.82 -21.00 14.42
N GLU A 231 -22.52 -21.30 14.24
CA GLU A 231 -21.45 -20.32 14.04
C GLU A 231 -21.72 -19.43 12.81
N VAL A 232 -22.18 -20.01 11.69
CA VAL A 232 -22.56 -19.28 10.47
C VAL A 232 -23.80 -18.40 10.70
N LEU A 233 -24.82 -18.88 11.42
CA LEU A 233 -25.99 -18.06 11.76
C LEU A 233 -25.64 -16.89 12.71
N GLN A 234 -24.78 -17.12 13.71
CA GLN A 234 -24.28 -16.08 14.61
C GLN A 234 -23.44 -15.05 13.85
N SER A 235 -22.60 -15.48 12.90
CA SER A 235 -21.82 -14.59 12.02
C SER A 235 -22.73 -13.76 11.10
N ALA A 236 -23.79 -14.36 10.54
CA ALA A 236 -24.77 -13.66 9.72
C ALA A 236 -25.67 -12.70 10.52
N LEU A 237 -25.90 -12.98 11.81
CA LEU A 237 -26.54 -12.07 12.76
C LEU A 237 -25.62 -10.89 13.08
N LYS A 238 -24.33 -11.14 13.34
CA LYS A 238 -23.31 -10.11 13.60
C LYS A 238 -23.18 -9.13 12.42
N ALA A 239 -22.97 -9.64 11.21
CA ALA A 239 -22.88 -8.80 10.01
C ALA A 239 -24.15 -7.95 9.78
N LYS A 240 -25.33 -8.50 10.07
CA LYS A 240 -26.60 -7.74 9.99
C LYS A 240 -26.78 -6.69 11.09
N ALA A 241 -26.21 -6.90 12.27
CA ALA A 241 -26.22 -5.88 13.32
C ALA A 241 -25.31 -4.71 12.91
N GLU A 242 -24.11 -5.01 12.39
CA GLU A 242 -23.16 -4.04 11.83
C GLU A 242 -23.77 -3.26 10.65
N ASP A 243 -24.42 -3.92 9.69
CA ASP A 243 -25.18 -3.30 8.58
C ASP A 243 -26.27 -2.32 9.07
N LEU A 244 -26.84 -2.56 10.26
CA LEU A 244 -27.89 -1.73 10.88
C LEU A 244 -27.33 -0.65 11.81
N GLY A 245 -25.99 -0.55 11.96
CA GLY A 245 -25.33 0.39 12.86
C GLY A 245 -25.56 0.06 14.36
N LEU A 246 -25.83 -1.20 14.67
CA LEU A 246 -26.02 -1.70 16.03
C LEU A 246 -24.78 -2.47 16.47
N ASP A 247 -24.37 -2.32 17.72
CA ASP A 247 -23.26 -3.10 18.28
C ASP A 247 -23.66 -4.59 18.34
N ALA A 248 -23.01 -5.38 17.48
CA ALA A 248 -23.29 -6.79 17.32
C ALA A 248 -22.97 -7.61 18.57
N ASP A 249 -21.92 -7.25 19.31
CA ASP A 249 -21.50 -7.98 20.50
C ASP A 249 -22.43 -7.65 21.68
N GLN A 250 -22.96 -6.43 21.75
CA GLN A 250 -24.07 -6.09 22.66
C GLN A 250 -25.37 -6.83 22.31
N ILE A 251 -25.71 -7.00 21.02
CA ILE A 251 -26.90 -7.77 20.62
C ILE A 251 -26.73 -9.26 20.98
N LEU A 252 -25.58 -9.86 20.66
CA LEU A 252 -25.30 -11.27 20.98
C LEU A 252 -25.27 -11.50 22.50
N ALA A 253 -24.63 -10.61 23.27
CA ALA A 253 -24.68 -10.65 24.73
C ALA A 253 -26.10 -10.49 25.28
N GLY A 254 -26.89 -9.56 24.71
CA GLY A 254 -28.27 -9.29 25.11
C GLY A 254 -29.26 -10.41 24.75
N GLU A 255 -29.04 -11.16 23.68
CA GLU A 255 -29.81 -12.38 23.35
C GLU A 255 -29.38 -13.57 24.22
N LYS A 256 -28.07 -13.74 24.46
CA LYS A 256 -27.53 -14.76 25.36
C LYS A 256 -28.06 -14.57 26.79
N ALA A 257 -28.01 -13.36 27.33
CA ALA A 257 -28.56 -13.03 28.64
C ALA A 257 -30.08 -13.31 28.74
N LYS A 258 -30.85 -13.13 27.65
CA LYS A 258 -32.27 -13.52 27.60
C LYS A 258 -32.44 -15.05 27.55
N SER A 259 -31.56 -15.78 26.87
CA SER A 259 -31.54 -17.25 26.87
C SER A 259 -31.28 -17.78 28.28
N ASP A 260 -30.25 -17.27 28.95
CA ASP A 260 -29.86 -17.66 30.30
C ASP A 260 -30.93 -17.25 31.35
N ALA A 261 -31.58 -16.09 31.19
CA ALA A 261 -32.72 -15.67 32.00
C ALA A 261 -33.97 -16.56 31.82
N LEU A 262 -34.23 -17.05 30.60
CA LEU A 262 -35.32 -18.00 30.34
C LEU A 262 -34.99 -19.41 30.86
N ALA A 263 -33.74 -19.86 30.73
CA ALA A 263 -33.28 -21.15 31.24
C ALA A 263 -33.32 -21.18 32.77
N SER A 264 -32.84 -20.14 33.44
CA SER A 264 -32.92 -20.00 34.90
C SER A 264 -34.36 -19.87 35.39
N LYS A 265 -35.23 -19.10 34.71
CA LYS A 265 -36.67 -19.07 35.03
C LYS A 265 -37.32 -20.45 34.92
N ALA A 266 -37.01 -21.22 33.86
CA ALA A 266 -37.52 -22.58 33.70
C ALA A 266 -36.96 -23.58 34.73
N ALA A 267 -35.78 -23.31 35.29
CA ALA A 267 -35.23 -24.07 36.42
C ALA A 267 -35.95 -23.72 37.74
N VAL A 268 -36.20 -22.43 38.00
CA VAL A 268 -37.00 -21.97 39.15
C VAL A 268 -38.41 -22.56 39.12
N GLU A 269 -39.12 -22.51 37.98
CA GLU A 269 -40.47 -23.06 37.85
C GLU A 269 -40.53 -24.59 38.12
N ARG A 270 -39.44 -25.32 37.87
CA ARG A 270 -39.32 -26.75 38.25
C ARG A 270 -39.08 -26.94 39.75
N LEU A 271 -38.27 -26.08 40.36
CA LEU A 271 -38.03 -26.10 41.80
C LEU A 271 -39.28 -25.70 42.59
N GLU A 272 -40.06 -24.72 42.11
CA GLU A 272 -41.34 -24.31 42.68
C GLU A 272 -42.35 -25.46 42.65
N LYS A 273 -42.55 -26.12 41.50
CA LYS A 273 -43.44 -27.29 41.39
C LYS A 273 -42.99 -28.48 42.25
N SER A 274 -41.68 -28.65 42.44
CA SER A 274 -41.11 -29.64 43.38
C SER A 274 -41.39 -29.26 44.84
N ALA A 275 -41.28 -27.97 45.19
CA ALA A 275 -41.62 -27.48 46.52
C ALA A 275 -43.13 -27.57 46.82
N GLU A 276 -44.00 -27.40 45.81
CA GLU A 276 -45.45 -27.59 45.93
C GLU A 276 -45.82 -29.07 46.15
N THR A 277 -45.22 -30.00 45.42
CA THR A 277 -45.47 -31.44 45.66
C THR A 277 -44.95 -31.89 47.02
N MET A 278 -43.78 -31.39 47.46
CA MET A 278 -43.27 -31.64 48.82
C MET A 278 -44.19 -31.07 49.91
N LYS A 279 -44.71 -29.84 49.76
CA LYS A 279 -45.73 -29.29 50.68
C LYS A 279 -46.99 -30.17 50.74
N GLY A 280 -47.46 -30.66 49.60
CA GLY A 280 -48.59 -31.60 49.53
C GLY A 280 -48.33 -32.90 50.30
N THR A 281 -47.13 -33.47 50.19
CA THR A 281 -46.78 -34.68 50.96
C THR A 281 -46.63 -34.43 52.46
N ILE A 282 -46.14 -33.27 52.88
CA ILE A 282 -46.02 -32.89 54.29
C ILE A 282 -47.42 -32.82 54.93
N ILE A 283 -48.36 -32.08 54.31
CA ILE A 283 -49.74 -31.93 54.80
C ILE A 283 -50.43 -33.30 54.98
N HIS A 284 -50.25 -34.23 54.03
CA HIS A 284 -50.79 -35.59 54.11
C HIS A 284 -50.19 -36.43 55.25
N LEU A 285 -48.93 -36.20 55.61
CA LEU A 285 -48.27 -36.86 56.73
C LEU A 285 -48.72 -36.28 58.08
N GLU A 286 -48.85 -34.96 58.19
CA GLU A 286 -49.37 -34.27 59.38
C GLU A 286 -50.80 -34.71 59.70
N GLU A 287 -51.68 -34.79 58.68
CA GLU A 287 -53.07 -35.24 58.87
C GLU A 287 -53.15 -36.73 59.28
N LYS A 288 -52.28 -37.59 58.74
CA LYS A 288 -52.13 -38.98 59.20
C LYS A 288 -51.74 -39.08 60.67
N LEU A 289 -50.78 -38.25 61.12
CA LEU A 289 -50.31 -38.25 62.50
C LEU A 289 -51.42 -37.80 63.46
N ARG A 290 -52.13 -36.71 63.11
CA ARG A 290 -53.28 -36.20 63.86
C ARG A 290 -54.41 -37.23 64.01
N LEU A 291 -54.65 -38.06 62.97
CA LEU A 291 -55.62 -39.16 63.02
C LEU A 291 -55.18 -40.31 63.94
N GLN A 292 -53.87 -40.51 64.19
CA GLN A 292 -53.38 -41.48 65.17
C GLN A 292 -53.51 -40.95 66.61
N GLU A 293 -53.20 -39.68 66.86
CA GLU A 293 -53.38 -39.07 68.19
C GLU A 293 -54.82 -39.14 68.69
N LEU A 294 -55.79 -38.89 67.82
CA LEU A 294 -57.22 -38.96 68.15
C LEU A 294 -57.65 -40.38 68.54
N ARG A 295 -57.08 -41.42 67.90
CA ARG A 295 -57.34 -42.83 68.26
C ARG A 295 -56.78 -43.16 69.64
N LEU A 296 -55.55 -42.75 69.94
CA LEU A 296 -54.91 -42.96 71.25
C LEU A 296 -55.69 -42.28 72.38
N LYS A 297 -56.12 -41.03 72.19
CA LYS A 297 -56.94 -40.31 73.17
C LYS A 297 -58.26 -41.05 73.46
N HIS A 298 -58.93 -41.59 72.44
CA HIS A 298 -60.19 -42.31 72.62
C HIS A 298 -60.04 -43.63 73.38
N VAL A 299 -58.91 -44.34 73.23
CA VAL A 299 -58.61 -45.56 74.01
C VAL A 299 -58.38 -45.22 75.48
N ASN A 300 -57.54 -44.23 75.79
CA ASN A 300 -57.23 -43.87 77.17
C ASN A 300 -58.47 -43.40 77.96
N SER A 301 -59.41 -42.71 77.31
CA SER A 301 -60.68 -42.30 77.94
C SER A 301 -61.59 -43.46 78.37
N ARG A 302 -61.39 -44.69 77.88
CA ARG A 302 -62.21 -45.86 78.24
C ARG A 302 -61.72 -46.62 79.48
N LEU A 303 -60.46 -46.43 79.88
CA LEU A 303 -59.86 -47.19 80.99
C LEU A 303 -60.11 -46.55 82.38
N ALA A 304 -60.38 -45.24 82.43
CA ALA A 304 -60.57 -44.49 83.68
C ALA A 304 -61.94 -44.66 84.37
N TRP A 305 -62.60 -45.82 84.20
CA TRP A 305 -63.99 -46.06 84.65
C TRP A 305 -64.17 -47.27 85.59
N TYR A 306 -63.09 -47.96 85.97
CA TYR A 306 -63.14 -49.18 86.79
C TYR A 306 -62.14 -49.13 87.96
N GLU A 307 -62.62 -48.79 89.16
CA GLU A 307 -61.87 -48.84 90.43
C GLU A 307 -62.85 -49.07 91.60
N PRO A 308 -62.89 -50.27 92.25
CA PRO A 308 -63.86 -50.60 93.31
C PRO A 308 -63.41 -50.27 94.75
N GLN A 309 -64.35 -50.31 95.71
CA GLN A 309 -64.13 -50.12 97.16
C GLN A 309 -64.48 -51.37 97.99
N GLU A 310 -63.91 -51.52 99.20
CA GLU A 310 -64.14 -52.64 100.14
C GLU A 310 -64.73 -52.17 101.49
N HIS A 311 -65.55 -53.01 102.15
CA HIS A 311 -66.03 -52.84 103.55
C HIS A 311 -66.32 -54.21 104.24
N LYS A 312 -66.56 -54.24 105.57
CA LYS A 312 -66.59 -55.43 106.45
C LYS A 312 -67.76 -55.46 107.47
N SER A 313 -68.17 -56.67 107.93
CA SER A 313 -68.92 -57.01 109.18
C SER A 313 -69.10 -58.55 109.30
N GLU A 314 -69.09 -59.34 110.40
CA GLU A 314 -69.10 -59.15 111.89
C GLU A 314 -70.53 -59.01 112.51
N GLU A 315 -71.06 -59.78 113.50
CA GLU A 315 -70.70 -61.05 114.21
C GLU A 315 -71.91 -61.59 115.09
N SER A 316 -71.80 -62.77 115.78
CA SER A 316 -72.55 -63.26 117.01
C SER A 316 -73.96 -63.96 116.92
N GLN A 317 -74.58 -64.65 117.93
CA GLN A 317 -74.18 -65.58 119.06
C GLN A 317 -75.41 -66.07 119.94
N GLU A 318 -75.33 -67.27 120.60
CA GLU A 318 -76.11 -67.79 121.80
C GLU A 318 -77.67 -67.80 121.85
N ASP A 319 -78.39 -68.22 122.93
CA ASP A 319 -78.59 -69.51 123.69
C ASP A 319 -79.77 -69.29 124.70
N GLY A 320 -80.51 -70.22 125.33
CA GLY A 320 -80.66 -71.70 125.34
C GLY A 320 -81.57 -72.20 126.51
N TYR A 321 -81.72 -73.53 126.70
CA TYR A 321 -82.30 -74.20 127.91
C TYR A 321 -83.78 -73.84 128.25
N SER A 322 -84.52 -74.21 129.33
CA SER A 322 -84.57 -75.27 130.40
C SER A 322 -86.00 -75.21 131.06
N VAL A 323 -86.66 -76.22 131.66
CA VAL A 323 -86.52 -77.70 131.70
C VAL A 323 -87.89 -78.43 131.86
N ASP A 324 -88.85 -77.95 132.67
CA ASP A 324 -90.18 -78.60 132.91
C ASP A 324 -91.00 -78.87 131.64
N ASN A 325 -90.62 -78.18 130.57
CA ASN A 325 -90.90 -78.52 129.20
C ASN A 325 -91.01 -80.03 128.93
N ILE A 326 -90.10 -80.91 129.40
CA ILE A 326 -89.86 -82.31 128.93
C ILE A 326 -91.09 -83.16 128.50
N LYS A 327 -92.28 -83.03 129.09
CA LYS A 327 -93.51 -83.69 128.59
C LYS A 327 -94.26 -82.93 127.50
N ASN A 328 -94.45 -81.62 127.65
CA ASN A 328 -94.91 -80.78 126.51
C ASN A 328 -93.90 -80.92 125.38
N ARG A 329 -92.61 -80.72 125.67
CA ARG A 329 -91.39 -81.00 124.91
C ARG A 329 -91.15 -82.46 124.51
N ASN A 330 -92.13 -83.36 124.58
CA ASN A 330 -92.13 -84.55 123.71
C ASN A 330 -93.04 -84.34 122.50
N VAL A 331 -94.22 -83.72 122.67
CA VAL A 331 -95.03 -83.21 121.55
C VAL A 331 -94.33 -82.02 120.89
N GLN A 332 -93.72 -81.13 121.69
CA GLN A 332 -92.85 -80.06 121.23
C GLN A 332 -91.52 -80.61 120.70
N LEU A 333 -90.93 -81.71 121.18
CA LEU A 333 -89.79 -82.31 120.43
C LEU A 333 -90.24 -83.02 119.16
N GLN A 334 -91.50 -83.43 119.01
CA GLN A 334 -92.03 -83.89 117.73
C GLN A 334 -92.20 -82.69 116.78
N GLN A 335 -92.88 -81.63 117.23
CA GLN A 335 -93.07 -80.38 116.47
C GLN A 335 -91.79 -79.59 116.27
N GLU A 336 -90.80 -79.68 117.17
CA GLU A 336 -89.45 -79.13 117.02
C GLU A 336 -88.58 -80.08 116.19
N ASN A 337 -88.83 -81.40 116.10
CA ASN A 337 -88.15 -82.22 115.09
C ASN A 337 -88.72 -81.94 113.70
N ASP A 338 -90.04 -81.83 113.56
CA ASP A 338 -90.68 -81.43 112.30
C ASP A 338 -90.23 -80.00 111.93
N ALA A 339 -90.24 -79.05 112.87
CA ALA A 339 -89.73 -77.70 112.65
C ALA A 339 -88.18 -77.60 112.62
N LEU A 340 -87.41 -78.60 113.09
CA LEU A 340 -85.95 -78.68 112.86
C LEU A 340 -85.64 -79.32 111.51
N VAL A 341 -86.47 -80.23 111.02
CA VAL A 341 -86.39 -80.77 109.65
C VAL A 341 -86.81 -79.69 108.65
N ASP A 342 -87.85 -78.92 108.96
CA ASP A 342 -88.26 -77.76 108.17
C ASP A 342 -87.27 -76.61 108.33
N TYR A 343 -86.73 -76.29 109.52
CA TYR A 343 -85.61 -75.34 109.68
C TYR A 343 -84.35 -75.80 108.96
N VAL A 344 -84.03 -77.10 108.94
CA VAL A 344 -82.91 -77.63 108.13
C VAL A 344 -83.22 -77.50 106.63
N ARG A 345 -84.48 -77.59 106.20
CA ARG A 345 -84.90 -77.38 104.80
C ARG A 345 -85.01 -75.91 104.40
N GLU A 346 -85.38 -75.03 105.31
CA GLU A 346 -85.67 -73.60 105.10
C GLU A 346 -84.51 -72.67 105.50
N THR A 347 -83.52 -73.18 106.26
CA THR A 347 -82.28 -72.46 106.57
C THR A 347 -81.04 -73.25 106.18
N VAL A 348 -80.89 -74.53 106.54
CA VAL A 348 -79.62 -75.26 106.30
C VAL A 348 -79.42 -75.68 104.84
N GLU A 349 -80.47 -76.07 104.11
CA GLU A 349 -80.38 -76.28 102.65
C GLU A 349 -80.15 -74.98 101.87
N PRO A 350 -80.87 -73.86 102.10
CA PRO A 350 -80.50 -72.60 101.47
C PRO A 350 -79.14 -72.07 101.93
N LEU A 351 -78.66 -72.31 103.16
CA LEU A 351 -77.28 -72.01 103.56
C LEU A 351 -76.24 -72.92 102.88
N LYS A 352 -76.57 -74.17 102.55
CA LYS A 352 -75.73 -75.01 101.68
C LYS A 352 -75.72 -74.49 100.25
N GLN A 353 -76.86 -74.02 99.75
CA GLN A 353 -76.96 -73.45 98.41
C GLN A 353 -76.22 -72.11 98.33
N GLU A 354 -76.42 -71.20 99.29
CA GLU A 354 -75.68 -69.95 99.44
C GLU A 354 -74.19 -70.20 99.62
N LYS A 355 -73.78 -71.18 100.46
CA LYS A 355 -72.38 -71.62 100.54
C LYS A 355 -71.86 -72.08 99.17
N LYS A 356 -72.64 -72.85 98.42
CA LYS A 356 -72.24 -73.30 97.08
C LYS A 356 -72.16 -72.14 96.09
N GLU A 357 -73.12 -71.22 96.11
CA GLU A 357 -73.11 -70.02 95.26
C GLU A 357 -71.95 -69.09 95.62
N LEU A 358 -71.57 -69.02 96.91
CA LEU A 358 -70.35 -68.36 97.38
C LEU A 358 -69.09 -69.09 96.91
N GLU A 359 -69.00 -70.42 97.00
CA GLU A 359 -67.88 -71.22 96.47
C GLU A 359 -67.75 -71.07 94.94
N ASP A 360 -68.85 -71.20 94.19
CA ASP A 360 -68.92 -70.94 92.74
C ASP A 360 -68.49 -69.49 92.41
N SER A 361 -68.88 -68.50 93.22
CA SER A 361 -68.47 -67.09 93.04
C SER A 361 -67.01 -66.83 93.40
N LEU A 362 -66.45 -67.58 94.36
CA LEU A 362 -65.06 -67.50 94.77
C LEU A 362 -64.15 -68.13 93.72
N ASP A 363 -64.58 -69.23 93.10
CA ASP A 363 -63.92 -69.78 91.91
C ASP A 363 -64.00 -68.81 90.72
N VAL A 364 -65.15 -68.17 90.45
CA VAL A 364 -65.27 -67.16 89.38
C VAL A 364 -64.35 -65.94 89.63
N THR A 365 -64.29 -65.43 90.86
CA THR A 365 -63.43 -64.29 91.20
C THR A 365 -61.94 -64.67 91.27
N ALA A 366 -61.59 -65.89 91.68
CA ALA A 366 -60.23 -66.40 91.60
C ALA A 366 -59.77 -66.55 90.14
N ASN A 367 -60.62 -67.07 89.25
CA ASN A 367 -60.32 -67.16 87.81
C ASN A 367 -60.15 -65.77 87.19
N ALA A 368 -61.00 -64.79 87.52
CA ALA A 368 -60.87 -63.40 87.06
C ALA A 368 -59.59 -62.72 87.59
N LEU A 369 -59.18 -63.03 88.83
CA LEU A 369 -57.92 -62.55 89.39
C LEU A 369 -56.70 -63.14 88.66
N GLU A 370 -56.76 -64.43 88.31
CA GLU A 370 -55.68 -65.12 87.57
C GLU A 370 -55.60 -64.63 86.11
N GLU A 371 -56.75 -64.38 85.46
CA GLU A 371 -56.81 -63.69 84.16
C GLU A 371 -56.23 -62.26 84.26
N SER A 372 -56.53 -61.51 85.33
CA SER A 372 -55.94 -60.19 85.56
C SER A 372 -54.42 -60.23 85.76
N ARG A 373 -53.90 -61.26 86.43
CA ARG A 373 -52.44 -61.50 86.59
C ARG A 373 -51.78 -61.86 85.26
N GLN A 374 -52.42 -62.71 84.45
CA GLN A 374 -51.93 -63.06 83.13
C GLN A 374 -51.87 -61.83 82.21
N ASN A 375 -52.92 -61.00 82.21
CA ASN A 375 -52.91 -59.71 81.52
C ASN A 375 -51.80 -58.77 82.04
N GLU A 376 -51.57 -58.71 83.36
CA GLU A 376 -50.47 -57.91 83.93
C GLU A 376 -49.08 -58.38 83.44
N ILE A 377 -48.88 -59.71 83.33
CA ILE A 377 -47.66 -60.31 82.79
C ILE A 377 -47.50 -59.96 81.30
N GLU A 378 -48.56 -60.06 80.50
CA GLU A 378 -48.54 -59.72 79.07
C GLU A 378 -48.29 -58.22 78.85
N TYR A 379 -48.88 -57.34 79.66
CA TYR A 379 -48.57 -55.90 79.60
C TYR A 379 -47.12 -55.60 80.01
N LYS A 380 -46.57 -56.27 81.03
CA LYS A 380 -45.13 -56.13 81.39
C LYS A 380 -44.22 -56.57 80.24
N GLN A 381 -44.51 -57.71 79.59
CA GLN A 381 -43.77 -58.16 78.41
C GLN A 381 -43.87 -57.17 77.25
N ALA A 382 -45.07 -56.63 76.98
CA ALA A 382 -45.30 -55.63 75.94
C ALA A 382 -44.56 -54.31 76.22
N ILE A 383 -44.50 -53.87 77.48
CA ILE A 383 -43.72 -52.69 77.90
C ILE A 383 -42.22 -52.92 77.66
N SER A 384 -41.64 -54.02 78.14
CA SER A 384 -40.22 -54.30 77.91
C SER A 384 -39.87 -54.43 76.43
N ALA A 385 -40.75 -55.02 75.61
CA ALA A 385 -40.60 -55.09 74.16
C ALA A 385 -40.78 -53.74 73.43
N LEU A 386 -41.37 -52.73 74.07
CA LEU A 386 -41.42 -51.35 73.60
C LEU A 386 -40.20 -50.54 74.06
N GLU A 387 -39.73 -50.75 75.30
CA GLU A 387 -38.49 -50.16 75.81
C GLU A 387 -37.26 -50.60 75.00
N GLU A 388 -37.19 -51.87 74.61
CA GLU A 388 -36.12 -52.38 73.72
C GLU A 388 -36.18 -51.72 72.33
N LYS A 389 -37.38 -51.60 71.75
CA LYS A 389 -37.58 -50.90 70.47
C LYS A 389 -37.21 -49.41 70.56
N LEU A 390 -37.51 -48.76 71.68
CA LEU A 390 -37.13 -47.37 71.93
C LEU A 390 -35.60 -47.23 71.98
N ARG A 391 -34.89 -48.08 72.74
CA ARG A 391 -33.42 -48.10 72.77
C ARG A 391 -32.79 -48.35 71.40
N LEU A 392 -33.36 -49.24 70.60
CA LEU A 392 -32.92 -49.48 69.21
C LEU A 392 -33.15 -48.24 68.31
N GLN A 393 -34.24 -47.50 68.50
CA GLN A 393 -34.46 -46.22 67.80
C GLN A 393 -33.51 -45.12 68.27
N GLU A 394 -33.22 -45.02 69.57
CA GLU A 394 -32.24 -44.10 70.12
C GLU A 394 -30.84 -44.35 69.55
N LEU A 395 -30.42 -45.61 69.44
CA LEU A 395 -29.16 -46.00 68.79
C LEU A 395 -29.14 -45.63 67.31
N GLN A 396 -30.21 -45.91 66.54
CA GLN A 396 -30.30 -45.48 65.13
C GLN A 396 -30.28 -43.95 64.95
N VAL A 397 -30.78 -43.19 65.93
CA VAL A 397 -30.68 -41.73 65.94
C VAL A 397 -29.25 -41.28 66.26
N GLN A 398 -28.53 -41.97 67.16
CA GLN A 398 -27.11 -41.70 67.43
C GLN A 398 -26.23 -42.01 66.21
N GLU A 399 -26.43 -43.16 65.55
CA GLU A 399 -25.74 -43.54 64.32
C GLU A 399 -25.93 -42.47 63.23
N ARG A 400 -27.17 -42.07 62.95
CA ARG A 400 -27.48 -40.99 61.99
C ARG A 400 -26.89 -39.64 62.37
N ASN A 401 -26.79 -39.32 63.67
CA ASN A 401 -26.13 -38.09 64.11
C ASN A 401 -24.61 -38.12 63.85
N VAL A 402 -23.97 -39.29 63.94
CA VAL A 402 -22.56 -39.48 63.52
C VAL A 402 -22.43 -39.35 62.00
N GLU A 403 -23.29 -40.00 61.21
CA GLU A 403 -23.31 -39.85 59.74
C GLU A 403 -23.50 -38.38 59.31
N ILE A 404 -24.44 -37.67 59.93
CA ILE A 404 -24.73 -36.25 59.68
C ILE A 404 -23.53 -35.37 60.05
N ASN A 405 -22.78 -35.69 61.09
CA ASN A 405 -21.59 -34.91 61.47
C ASN A 405 -20.40 -35.19 60.53
N ALA A 406 -20.15 -36.46 60.18
CA ALA A 406 -19.15 -36.80 59.16
C ALA A 406 -19.47 -36.17 57.80
N ALA A 407 -20.76 -36.06 57.42
CA ALA A 407 -21.19 -35.37 56.22
C ALA A 407 -20.98 -33.84 56.29
N LYS A 408 -21.12 -33.20 57.46
CA LYS A 408 -20.75 -31.78 57.65
C LYS A 408 -19.24 -31.59 57.53
N GLU A 409 -18.45 -32.41 58.21
CA GLU A 409 -16.98 -32.35 58.16
C GLU A 409 -16.46 -32.54 56.72
N SER A 410 -17.01 -33.52 56.00
CA SER A 410 -16.71 -33.74 54.57
C SER A 410 -17.10 -32.54 53.69
N ARG A 411 -18.29 -31.94 53.91
CA ARG A 411 -18.72 -30.72 53.21
C ARG A 411 -17.79 -29.55 53.51
N ASP A 412 -17.39 -29.37 54.76
CA ASP A 412 -16.62 -28.21 55.20
C ASP A 412 -15.15 -28.32 54.74
N SER A 413 -14.61 -29.54 54.63
CA SER A 413 -13.38 -29.83 53.88
C SER A 413 -13.53 -29.47 52.40
N ALA A 414 -14.60 -29.92 51.73
CA ALA A 414 -14.81 -29.61 50.31
C ALA A 414 -15.01 -28.10 50.04
N LEU A 415 -15.54 -27.34 51.01
CA LEU A 415 -15.62 -25.88 50.95
C LEU A 415 -14.24 -25.22 51.13
N TYR A 416 -13.37 -25.78 51.96
CA TYR A 416 -11.98 -25.34 52.10
C TYR A 416 -11.17 -25.60 50.82
N ASP A 417 -11.28 -26.82 50.26
CA ASP A 417 -10.62 -27.21 48.99
C ASP A 417 -11.11 -26.33 47.83
N LYS A 418 -12.42 -26.05 47.76
CA LYS A 418 -13.00 -25.08 46.81
C LYS A 418 -12.37 -23.69 46.97
N GLY A 419 -12.17 -23.22 48.20
CA GLY A 419 -11.54 -21.92 48.48
C GLY A 419 -10.09 -21.86 47.99
N GLN A 420 -9.33 -22.95 48.12
CA GLN A 420 -7.97 -23.05 47.55
C GLN A 420 -8.00 -23.00 46.02
N LEU A 421 -8.91 -23.75 45.38
CA LEU A 421 -9.06 -23.74 43.92
C LEU A 421 -9.53 -22.37 43.37
N GLU A 422 -10.36 -21.64 44.11
CA GLU A 422 -10.74 -20.26 43.75
C GLU A 422 -9.55 -19.30 43.86
N GLN A 423 -8.69 -19.46 44.87
CA GLN A 423 -7.44 -18.69 45.01
C GLN A 423 -6.40 -19.02 43.92
N GLU A 424 -6.25 -20.31 43.56
CA GLU A 424 -5.39 -20.72 42.44
C GLU A 424 -5.92 -20.18 41.10
N LEU A 425 -7.24 -20.19 40.89
CA LEU A 425 -7.86 -19.62 39.70
C LEU A 425 -7.70 -18.09 39.63
N GLU A 426 -7.82 -17.37 40.75
CA GLU A 426 -7.52 -15.93 40.78
C GLU A 426 -6.03 -15.67 40.48
N ARG A 427 -5.12 -16.46 41.06
CA ARG A 427 -3.69 -16.40 40.74
C ARG A 427 -3.43 -16.63 39.25
N CYS A 428 -3.97 -17.70 38.66
CA CYS A 428 -3.81 -17.99 37.22
C CYS A 428 -4.38 -16.87 36.34
N ASN A 429 -5.51 -16.25 36.73
CA ASN A 429 -6.04 -15.07 36.04
C ASN A 429 -5.12 -13.84 36.16
N SER A 430 -4.43 -13.65 37.30
CA SER A 430 -3.43 -12.59 37.45
C SER A 430 -2.18 -12.85 36.60
N GLU A 431 -1.69 -14.09 36.56
CA GLU A 431 -0.56 -14.50 35.72
C GLU A 431 -0.90 -14.36 34.23
N LYS A 432 -2.12 -14.74 33.82
CA LYS A 432 -2.65 -14.51 32.47
C LYS A 432 -2.64 -13.02 32.11
N LYS A 433 -3.23 -12.14 32.92
CA LYS A 433 -3.24 -10.68 32.64
C LYS A 433 -1.83 -10.11 32.52
N ASN A 434 -0.89 -10.57 33.36
CA ASN A 434 0.52 -10.18 33.28
C ASN A 434 1.24 -10.70 32.02
N LEU A 435 0.77 -11.80 31.42
CA LEU A 435 1.26 -12.29 30.13
C LEU A 435 0.61 -11.57 28.94
N GLU A 436 -0.68 -11.23 29.04
CA GLU A 436 -1.40 -10.42 28.03
C GLU A 436 -0.76 -9.02 27.91
N ALA A 437 -0.50 -8.33 29.02
CA ALA A 437 0.20 -7.04 29.01
C ALA A 437 1.63 -7.12 28.44
N LYS A 438 2.36 -8.22 28.70
CA LYS A 438 3.68 -8.46 28.08
C LYS A 438 3.59 -8.79 26.59
N LEU A 439 2.52 -9.42 26.14
CA LEU A 439 2.28 -9.66 24.71
C LEU A 439 2.04 -8.32 23.99
N GLU A 440 1.24 -7.44 24.59
CA GLU A 440 0.95 -6.09 24.08
C GLU A 440 2.23 -5.23 23.99
N GLU A 441 3.05 -5.19 25.05
CA GLU A 441 4.38 -4.55 25.06
C GLU A 441 5.29 -5.07 23.91
N LYS A 442 5.25 -6.37 23.62
CA LYS A 442 6.04 -6.97 22.52
C LYS A 442 5.45 -6.68 21.15
N LEU A 443 4.13 -6.56 21.02
CA LEU A 443 3.47 -6.14 19.78
C LEU A 443 3.80 -4.67 19.45
N GLU A 444 3.79 -3.77 20.43
CA GLU A 444 4.25 -2.39 20.25
C GLU A 444 5.73 -2.31 19.83
N GLN A 445 6.60 -3.12 20.43
CA GLN A 445 8.01 -3.19 20.06
C GLN A 445 8.23 -3.73 18.64
N VAL A 446 7.47 -4.76 18.23
CA VAL A 446 7.49 -5.28 16.85
C VAL A 446 6.95 -4.24 15.86
N GLN A 447 5.91 -3.50 16.22
CA GLN A 447 5.35 -2.43 15.37
C GLN A 447 6.36 -1.29 15.20
N SER A 448 6.98 -0.81 16.29
CA SER A 448 8.04 0.21 16.24
C SER A 448 9.25 -0.26 15.42
N ALA A 449 9.68 -1.51 15.56
CA ALA A 449 10.75 -2.08 14.74
C ALA A 449 10.37 -2.20 13.25
N ARG A 450 9.09 -2.47 12.95
CA ARG A 450 8.55 -2.51 11.58
C ARG A 450 8.48 -1.12 10.95
N ASP A 451 8.09 -0.10 11.72
CA ASP A 451 8.05 1.28 11.27
C ASP A 451 9.48 1.83 11.04
N GLN A 452 10.44 1.47 11.90
CA GLN A 452 11.87 1.72 11.66
C GLN A 452 12.38 0.99 10.40
N LEU A 453 11.96 -0.26 10.16
CA LEU A 453 12.31 -0.97 8.93
C LEU A 453 11.72 -0.26 7.69
N ALA A 454 10.48 0.21 7.76
CA ALA A 454 9.83 1.00 6.72
C ALA A 454 10.41 2.43 6.56
N GLU A 455 11.11 2.96 7.56
CA GLU A 455 11.98 4.14 7.43
C GLU A 455 13.28 3.76 6.69
N THR A 456 13.93 2.65 7.05
CA THR A 456 15.19 2.23 6.42
C THR A 456 15.06 1.88 4.93
N SER A 457 13.92 1.33 4.49
CA SER A 457 13.67 1.10 3.06
C SER A 457 13.65 2.39 2.22
N LYS A 458 13.35 3.55 2.82
CA LYS A 458 13.46 4.87 2.16
C LYS A 458 14.91 5.25 1.86
N PHE A 459 15.90 4.74 2.62
CA PHE A 459 17.31 4.88 2.24
C PHE A 459 17.68 3.99 1.05
N GLY A 460 17.01 2.84 0.86
CA GLY A 460 17.13 2.03 -0.35
C GLY A 460 16.65 2.79 -1.59
N ALA A 461 15.50 3.46 -1.51
CA ALA A 461 15.01 4.34 -2.58
C ALA A 461 16.01 5.47 -2.90
N LYS A 462 16.52 6.18 -1.87
CA LYS A 462 17.56 7.21 -2.03
C LYS A 462 18.88 6.68 -2.59
N ALA A 463 19.25 5.43 -2.31
CA ALA A 463 20.43 4.81 -2.90
C ALA A 463 20.24 4.58 -4.41
N SER A 464 19.04 4.20 -4.84
CA SER A 464 18.68 4.16 -6.28
C SER A 464 18.76 5.54 -6.91
N GLU A 465 18.10 6.56 -6.32
CA GLU A 465 18.11 7.94 -6.82
C GLU A 465 19.55 8.50 -6.97
N LEU A 466 20.44 8.17 -6.04
CA LEU A 466 21.86 8.54 -6.10
C LEU A 466 22.66 7.74 -7.14
N GLN A 467 22.29 6.49 -7.41
CA GLN A 467 22.92 5.67 -8.44
C GLN A 467 22.48 6.10 -9.85
N ASP A 468 21.21 6.43 -10.04
CA ASP A 468 20.67 6.99 -11.28
C ASP A 468 21.37 8.34 -11.59
N LEU A 469 21.50 9.21 -10.58
CA LEU A 469 22.23 10.48 -10.70
C LEU A 469 23.74 10.28 -10.99
N LEU A 470 24.35 9.24 -10.44
CA LEU A 470 25.74 8.86 -10.73
C LEU A 470 25.90 8.38 -12.18
N GLU A 471 24.92 7.64 -12.71
CA GLU A 471 24.95 7.19 -14.10
C GLU A 471 24.73 8.34 -15.09
N ASP A 472 23.79 9.25 -14.81
CA ASP A 472 23.54 10.42 -15.65
C ASP A 472 24.68 11.43 -15.62
N THR A 473 25.33 11.65 -14.47
CA THR A 473 26.57 12.45 -14.41
C THR A 473 27.72 11.77 -15.15
N GLN A 474 27.82 10.44 -15.13
CA GLN A 474 28.77 9.72 -16.00
C GLN A 474 28.43 9.86 -17.49
N LYS A 475 27.15 9.79 -17.89
CA LYS A 475 26.72 10.00 -19.28
C LYS A 475 27.08 11.40 -19.76
N ALA A 476 26.81 12.44 -18.96
CA ALA A 476 27.20 13.81 -19.25
C ALA A 476 28.71 13.96 -19.43
N LEU A 477 29.52 13.41 -18.52
CA LEU A 477 30.99 13.45 -18.58
C LEU A 477 31.54 12.68 -19.80
N ARG A 478 30.85 11.63 -20.26
CA ARG A 478 31.15 10.93 -21.54
C ARG A 478 30.75 11.75 -22.78
N CYS A 479 29.84 12.71 -22.68
CA CYS A 479 29.53 13.67 -23.74
C CYS A 479 30.57 14.81 -23.77
N GLU A 480 30.83 15.46 -22.63
CA GLU A 480 31.86 16.51 -22.51
C GLU A 480 33.24 16.04 -23.00
N ARG A 481 33.63 14.79 -22.69
CA ARG A 481 34.88 14.20 -23.22
C ARG A 481 34.89 14.03 -24.73
N ARG A 482 33.74 13.76 -25.37
CA ARG A 482 33.64 13.66 -26.84
C ARG A 482 33.72 15.04 -27.48
N GLU A 483 33.01 16.02 -26.92
CA GLU A 483 33.09 17.42 -27.35
C GLU A 483 34.51 17.99 -27.20
N LEU A 484 35.23 17.64 -26.13
CA LEU A 484 36.62 18.04 -25.93
C LEU A 484 37.54 17.43 -26.99
N VAL A 485 37.38 16.14 -27.33
CA VAL A 485 38.13 15.49 -28.43
C VAL A 485 37.82 16.14 -29.79
N ASP A 486 36.56 16.49 -30.05
CA ASP A 486 36.19 17.23 -31.27
C ASP A 486 36.81 18.64 -31.31
N VAL A 487 36.90 19.32 -30.17
CA VAL A 487 37.58 20.62 -30.04
C VAL A 487 39.09 20.48 -30.23
N GLU A 488 39.73 19.42 -29.71
CA GLU A 488 41.14 19.13 -29.96
C GLU A 488 41.42 18.76 -31.43
N ALA A 489 40.52 18.02 -32.09
CA ALA A 489 40.59 17.74 -33.52
C ALA A 489 40.41 19.02 -34.36
N ARG A 490 39.48 19.90 -34.00
CA ARG A 490 39.30 21.23 -34.63
C ARG A 490 40.54 22.11 -34.42
N ARG A 491 41.10 22.15 -33.20
CA ARG A 491 42.36 22.86 -32.89
C ARG A 491 43.50 22.32 -33.74
N SER A 492 43.63 21.00 -33.87
CA SER A 492 44.69 20.37 -34.67
C SER A 492 44.58 20.75 -36.15
N LYS A 493 43.36 20.78 -36.71
CA LYS A 493 43.08 21.27 -38.08
C LYS A 493 43.39 22.76 -38.23
N LEU A 494 43.04 23.59 -37.25
CA LEU A 494 43.37 25.02 -37.27
C LEU A 494 44.90 25.22 -37.23
N GLU A 495 45.62 24.47 -36.39
CA GLU A 495 47.08 24.56 -36.28
C GLU A 495 47.80 24.12 -37.56
N THR A 496 47.27 23.15 -38.32
CA THR A 496 47.81 22.84 -39.67
C THR A 496 47.48 23.93 -40.68
N THR A 497 46.26 24.49 -40.69
CA THR A 497 45.95 25.62 -41.59
C THR A 497 46.78 26.87 -41.31
N ILE A 498 47.09 27.17 -40.04
CA ILE A 498 47.99 28.26 -39.66
C ILE A 498 49.39 28.02 -40.25
N LYS A 499 49.95 26.81 -40.11
CA LYS A 499 51.26 26.46 -40.68
C LYS A 499 51.29 26.55 -42.21
N THR A 500 50.19 26.22 -42.89
CA THR A 500 50.03 26.45 -44.34
C THR A 500 50.04 27.95 -44.66
N ILE A 501 49.24 28.76 -43.95
CA ILE A 501 49.16 30.22 -44.14
C ILE A 501 50.51 30.91 -43.82
N GLU A 502 51.27 30.41 -42.85
CA GLU A 502 52.63 30.87 -42.54
C GLU A 502 53.60 30.57 -43.69
N ALA A 503 53.57 29.36 -44.25
CA ALA A 503 54.38 28.98 -45.41
C ALA A 503 54.01 29.79 -46.67
N GLU A 504 52.71 30.02 -46.91
CA GLU A 504 52.22 30.90 -47.98
C GLU A 504 52.67 32.34 -47.78
N ASN A 505 52.63 32.87 -46.54
CA ASN A 505 53.14 34.21 -46.23
C ASN A 505 54.66 34.33 -46.45
N VAL A 506 55.45 33.29 -46.17
CA VAL A 506 56.89 33.26 -46.50
C VAL A 506 57.09 33.26 -48.02
N SER A 507 56.32 32.47 -48.76
CA SER A 507 56.34 32.45 -50.24
C SER A 507 55.97 33.82 -50.83
N LEU A 508 54.88 34.43 -50.35
CA LEU A 508 54.41 35.75 -50.80
C LEU A 508 55.39 36.88 -50.46
N LYS A 509 56.05 36.84 -49.29
CA LYS A 509 57.17 37.75 -48.99
C LYS A 509 58.33 37.57 -49.98
N GLY A 510 58.65 36.34 -50.36
CA GLY A 510 59.62 36.03 -51.41
C GLY A 510 59.22 36.54 -52.80
N VAL A 511 57.91 36.52 -53.14
CA VAL A 511 57.39 37.14 -54.38
C VAL A 511 57.51 38.65 -54.32
N ALA A 512 57.09 39.27 -53.21
CA ALA A 512 57.13 40.72 -53.02
C ALA A 512 58.57 41.28 -53.08
N GLU A 513 59.54 40.59 -52.49
CA GLU A 513 60.95 41.01 -52.56
C GLU A 513 61.54 40.86 -53.97
N ARG A 514 61.16 39.82 -54.73
CA ARG A 514 61.52 39.72 -56.16
C ARG A 514 60.93 40.87 -56.98
N ALA A 515 59.64 41.15 -56.82
CA ALA A 515 59.00 42.28 -57.50
C ALA A 515 59.61 43.65 -57.11
N ARG A 516 60.08 43.79 -55.85
CA ARG A 516 60.83 44.95 -55.38
C ARG A 516 62.20 45.08 -56.05
N VAL A 517 62.93 43.98 -56.22
CA VAL A 517 64.22 43.95 -56.94
C VAL A 517 64.02 44.23 -58.43
N GLU A 518 63.02 43.63 -59.07
CA GLU A 518 62.65 43.90 -60.47
C GLU A 518 62.24 45.38 -60.67
N SER A 519 61.51 45.97 -59.72
CA SER A 519 61.18 47.40 -59.71
C SER A 519 62.43 48.29 -59.55
N GLN A 520 63.38 47.91 -58.70
CA GLN A 520 64.66 48.63 -58.56
C GLN A 520 65.50 48.53 -59.84
N GLN A 521 65.60 47.34 -60.45
CA GLN A 521 66.33 47.13 -61.70
C GLN A 521 65.72 47.95 -62.84
N THR A 522 64.41 47.86 -63.06
CA THR A 522 63.72 48.65 -64.10
C THR A 522 63.79 50.17 -63.82
N THR A 523 63.87 50.60 -62.56
CA THR A 523 64.15 52.01 -62.22
C THR A 523 65.57 52.42 -62.63
N ALA A 524 66.58 51.58 -62.39
CA ALA A 524 67.96 51.82 -62.81
C ALA A 524 68.13 51.78 -64.35
N GLU A 525 67.44 50.86 -65.04
CA GLU A 525 67.39 50.81 -66.51
C GLU A 525 66.78 52.09 -67.08
N ASN A 526 65.68 52.58 -66.50
CA ASN A 526 65.09 53.87 -66.88
C ASN A 526 66.03 55.06 -66.63
N GLN A 527 66.82 55.06 -65.55
CA GLN A 527 67.84 56.08 -65.30
C GLN A 527 68.97 56.03 -66.34
N ASN A 528 69.44 54.84 -66.71
CA ASN A 528 70.43 54.66 -67.77
C ASN A 528 69.90 55.10 -69.15
N LEU A 529 68.64 54.81 -69.47
CA LEU A 529 67.98 55.28 -70.70
C LEU A 529 67.79 56.80 -70.70
N ALA A 530 67.46 57.41 -69.55
CA ALA A 530 67.37 58.87 -69.42
C ALA A 530 68.75 59.54 -69.62
N ALA A 531 69.82 58.99 -69.06
CA ALA A 531 71.18 59.47 -69.29
C ALA A 531 71.60 59.32 -70.77
N MET A 532 71.32 58.17 -71.39
CA MET A 532 71.59 57.92 -72.81
C MET A 532 70.80 58.88 -73.72
N ASN A 533 69.55 59.20 -73.38
CA ASN A 533 68.78 60.23 -74.08
C ASN A 533 69.41 61.62 -73.91
N SER A 534 69.86 61.99 -72.70
CA SER A 534 70.56 63.26 -72.48
C SER A 534 71.84 63.38 -73.33
N GLU A 535 72.64 62.32 -73.43
CA GLU A 535 73.79 62.27 -74.35
C GLU A 535 73.39 62.42 -75.83
N LEU A 536 72.25 61.83 -76.23
CA LEU A 536 71.74 61.92 -77.60
C LEU A 536 71.14 63.31 -77.89
N GLU A 537 70.58 64.00 -76.90
CA GLU A 537 70.15 65.40 -77.02
C GLU A 537 71.35 66.34 -77.15
N GLU A 538 72.40 66.17 -76.34
CA GLU A 538 73.66 66.92 -76.46
C GLU A 538 74.30 66.73 -77.85
N LYS A 539 74.43 65.48 -78.31
CA LYS A 539 74.92 65.17 -79.67
C LYS A 539 74.02 65.76 -80.76
N ASN A 540 72.71 65.84 -80.54
CA ASN A 540 71.79 66.54 -81.46
C ASN A 540 71.99 68.07 -81.46
N VAL A 541 72.35 68.69 -80.34
CA VAL A 541 72.71 70.12 -80.30
C VAL A 541 74.00 70.36 -81.10
N ASP A 542 75.01 69.52 -80.93
CA ASP A 542 76.24 69.58 -81.73
C ASP A 542 75.99 69.34 -83.23
N TYR A 543 75.18 68.35 -83.60
CA TYR A 543 74.82 68.14 -85.01
C TYR A 543 74.00 69.30 -85.58
N ARG A 544 73.08 69.90 -84.82
CA ARG A 544 72.36 71.12 -85.24
C ARG A 544 73.31 72.30 -85.44
N LYS A 545 74.32 72.44 -84.58
CA LYS A 545 75.37 73.46 -84.72
C LYS A 545 76.22 73.21 -85.96
N GLN A 546 76.68 71.98 -86.20
CA GLN A 546 77.40 71.61 -87.43
C GLN A 546 76.56 71.87 -88.69
N ILE A 547 75.25 71.60 -88.65
CA ILE A 547 74.32 71.93 -89.75
C ILE A 547 74.22 73.45 -89.94
N ALA A 548 74.15 74.25 -88.87
CA ALA A 548 74.13 75.71 -88.95
C ALA A 548 75.46 76.28 -89.50
N ASP A 549 76.60 75.77 -89.06
CA ASP A 549 77.93 76.15 -89.55
C ASP A 549 78.09 75.79 -91.05
N LEU A 550 77.57 74.64 -91.48
CA LEU A 550 77.52 74.24 -92.88
C LEU A 550 76.55 75.10 -93.71
N GLN A 551 75.39 75.47 -93.16
CA GLN A 551 74.43 76.39 -93.81
C GLN A 551 75.03 77.79 -93.97
N ALA A 552 75.70 78.32 -92.94
CA ALA A 552 76.44 79.57 -93.02
C ALA A 552 77.50 79.51 -94.14
N LYS A 553 78.24 78.40 -94.22
CA LYS A 553 79.25 78.19 -95.27
C LYS A 553 78.64 78.03 -96.68
N ILE A 554 77.44 77.46 -96.81
CA ILE A 554 76.69 77.48 -98.07
C ILE A 554 76.32 78.92 -98.44
N THR A 555 75.78 79.72 -97.51
CA THR A 555 75.45 81.13 -97.80
C THR A 555 76.68 81.98 -98.11
N GLU A 556 77.85 81.67 -97.52
CA GLU A 556 79.13 82.29 -97.89
C GLU A 556 79.52 81.95 -99.33
N LEU A 557 79.40 80.68 -99.73
CA LEU A 557 79.66 80.22 -101.09
C LEU A 557 78.66 80.79 -102.10
N ASP A 558 77.38 80.94 -101.74
CA ASP A 558 76.39 81.62 -102.59
C ASP A 558 76.72 83.11 -102.78
N VAL A 559 77.18 83.80 -101.74
CA VAL A 559 77.69 85.18 -101.84
C VAL A 559 78.94 85.26 -102.73
N GLN A 560 79.83 84.26 -102.68
CA GLN A 560 80.96 84.14 -103.61
C GLN A 560 80.52 83.77 -105.05
N LEU A 561 79.35 83.14 -105.22
CA LEU A 561 78.77 82.79 -106.52
C LEU A 561 78.22 84.01 -107.27
N ILE A 562 77.68 85.01 -106.56
CA ILE A 562 77.14 86.25 -107.14
C ILE A 562 78.14 86.97 -108.08
N PRO A 563 79.38 87.29 -107.68
CA PRO A 563 80.35 87.93 -108.58
C PRO A 563 80.78 87.03 -109.75
N LEU A 564 80.79 85.69 -109.58
CA LEU A 564 81.08 84.75 -110.66
C LEU A 564 79.94 84.73 -111.70
N GLN A 565 78.68 84.73 -111.27
CA GLN A 565 77.52 84.89 -112.15
C GLN A 565 77.53 86.26 -112.87
N ALA A 566 77.94 87.33 -112.18
CA ALA A 566 78.10 88.65 -112.78
C ALA A 566 79.22 88.69 -113.85
N GLN A 567 80.33 87.96 -113.65
CA GLN A 567 81.33 87.76 -114.70
C GLN A 567 80.75 86.95 -115.88
N GLN A 568 80.00 85.88 -115.62
CA GLN A 568 79.39 85.07 -116.69
C GLN A 568 78.37 85.86 -117.53
N GLN A 569 77.63 86.80 -116.93
CA GLN A 569 76.76 87.71 -117.68
C GLN A 569 77.55 88.71 -118.54
N LYS A 570 78.70 89.22 -118.07
CA LYS A 570 79.60 90.06 -118.89
C LYS A 570 80.15 89.30 -120.10
N ILE A 571 80.55 88.03 -119.93
CA ILE A 571 80.98 87.18 -121.04
C ILE A 571 79.86 87.03 -122.09
N LYS A 572 78.62 86.75 -121.65
CA LYS A 572 77.46 86.67 -122.56
C LYS A 572 77.10 87.98 -123.27
N GLN A 573 77.44 89.13 -122.69
CA GLN A 573 77.31 90.44 -123.38
C GLN A 573 78.41 90.64 -124.44
N ILE A 574 79.64 90.17 -124.18
CA ILE A 574 80.74 90.21 -125.15
C ILE A 574 80.43 89.29 -126.35
N GLU A 575 80.01 88.05 -126.10
CA GLU A 575 79.56 87.09 -127.13
C GLU A 575 78.48 87.70 -128.04
N LYS A 576 77.48 88.35 -127.43
CA LYS A 576 76.37 89.02 -128.15
C LYS A 576 76.80 90.28 -128.92
N THR A 577 77.98 90.81 -128.64
CA THR A 577 78.58 91.93 -129.38
C THR A 577 79.41 91.41 -130.57
N ILE A 578 80.21 90.37 -130.36
CA ILE A 578 81.00 89.71 -131.42
C ILE A 578 80.09 89.19 -132.54
N GLY A 579 78.98 88.55 -132.20
CA GLY A 579 78.00 88.04 -133.17
C GLY A 579 77.29 89.09 -134.03
N LYS A 580 77.51 90.39 -133.80
CA LYS A 580 76.92 91.49 -134.60
C LYS A 580 77.86 92.14 -135.61
N VAL A 581 79.16 91.84 -135.59
CA VAL A 581 80.18 92.50 -136.44
C VAL A 581 80.50 91.68 -137.71
N TRP A 582 80.02 90.44 -137.80
CA TRP A 582 80.58 89.44 -138.72
C TRP A 582 79.81 89.20 -140.04
N HIS A 583 78.80 89.99 -140.40
CA HIS A 583 77.95 89.68 -141.57
C HIS A 583 77.69 90.76 -142.63
N ASP A 584 77.98 92.05 -142.40
CA ASP A 584 77.77 93.09 -143.43
C ASP A 584 79.09 93.54 -144.10
N GLN A 585 79.35 92.92 -145.25
CA GLN A 585 80.10 93.33 -146.46
C GLN A 585 81.06 94.55 -146.41
N GLY A 586 82.22 94.44 -147.10
CA GLY A 586 82.71 95.63 -147.82
C GLY A 586 84.19 95.80 -148.24
N GLY A 587 85.10 94.84 -148.00
CA GLY A 587 86.52 94.99 -148.40
C GLY A 587 87.37 95.92 -147.52
N GLY A 588 88.70 95.98 -147.67
CA GLY A 588 89.53 95.13 -148.53
C GLY A 588 91.02 95.48 -148.44
N LEU A 589 91.86 94.46 -148.20
CA LEU A 589 93.33 94.38 -148.31
C LEU A 589 94.22 95.48 -147.70
N GLN A 590 95.23 95.00 -146.96
CA GLN A 590 96.48 95.69 -146.63
C GLN A 590 96.37 96.99 -145.81
N ASP A 591 96.33 96.80 -144.48
CA ASP A 591 97.53 97.19 -143.73
C ASP A 591 97.77 96.30 -142.49
N LEU A 592 99.05 96.24 -142.07
CA LEU A 592 99.60 95.89 -140.75
C LEU A 592 98.90 94.75 -139.95
N VAL A 593 99.51 93.59 -139.66
CA VAL A 593 100.94 93.23 -139.40
C VAL A 593 101.57 93.97 -138.19
N GLU A 594 100.77 94.74 -137.45
CA GLU A 594 101.15 95.36 -136.18
C GLU A 594 100.15 94.93 -135.09
N ILE A 595 100.53 95.01 -133.81
CA ILE A 595 99.78 94.47 -132.65
C ILE A 595 99.75 92.92 -132.57
N LEU A 596 100.58 92.22 -133.36
CA LEU A 596 101.10 90.91 -132.95
C LEU A 596 102.31 91.13 -132.00
N GLY A 597 102.06 91.62 -130.77
CA GLY A 597 103.13 91.73 -129.77
C GLY A 597 102.84 92.49 -128.46
N LYS A 598 103.43 91.95 -127.37
CA LYS A 598 103.67 92.49 -126.02
C LYS A 598 102.54 92.35 -124.97
N LEU A 599 102.97 91.90 -123.77
CA LEU A 599 102.23 91.78 -122.48
C LEU A 599 101.31 90.55 -122.35
N SER A 600 101.75 89.35 -121.94
CA SER A 600 102.92 88.82 -121.18
C SER A 600 102.90 88.91 -119.64
N SER A 601 103.20 87.77 -119.01
CA SER A 601 103.80 87.58 -117.67
C SER A 601 102.89 87.35 -116.43
N THR A 602 103.12 86.18 -115.80
CA THR A 602 103.15 85.90 -114.33
C THR A 602 101.95 86.21 -113.43
N GLN A 603 101.27 85.16 -112.94
CA GLN A 603 101.52 84.54 -111.61
C GLN A 603 100.87 83.13 -111.56
N LEU A 604 101.67 82.07 -111.37
CA LEU A 604 101.81 81.26 -110.13
C LEU A 604 100.49 80.63 -109.63
N GLU A 605 100.23 79.32 -109.74
CA GLU A 605 100.96 78.13 -109.21
C GLU A 605 100.87 77.97 -107.68
N THR A 606 99.88 77.19 -107.21
CA THR A 606 99.83 76.36 -105.97
C THR A 606 98.40 75.76 -105.89
N SER A 607 98.14 74.49 -105.55
CA SER A 607 99.01 73.33 -105.34
C SER A 607 98.32 72.04 -105.81
N VAL A 608 99.08 71.08 -106.34
CA VAL A 608 98.67 69.68 -106.48
C VAL A 608 99.14 68.91 -105.21
N VAL A 609 98.66 67.67 -105.03
CA VAL A 609 99.12 66.67 -104.03
C VAL A 609 98.46 66.75 -102.64
N THR A 610 97.26 66.16 -102.49
CA THR A 610 96.96 65.00 -101.61
C THR A 610 95.45 64.77 -101.46
N PHE A 611 94.95 63.56 -101.75
CA PHE A 611 94.63 62.59 -100.69
C PHE A 611 94.35 61.19 -101.27
N ARG A 612 94.79 60.15 -100.55
CA ARG A 612 94.55 58.73 -100.88
C ARG A 612 94.29 57.99 -99.57
N GLY A 613 93.08 57.47 -99.39
CA GLY A 613 92.69 56.72 -98.20
C GLY A 613 91.60 57.40 -97.37
N GLY A 614 90.78 56.59 -96.70
CA GLY A 614 89.57 56.99 -95.98
C GLY A 614 88.46 55.99 -96.25
N ALA A 615 88.28 55.02 -95.34
CA ALA A 615 87.38 53.88 -95.52
C ALA A 615 86.21 53.88 -94.51
N MET A 616 85.27 52.95 -94.71
CA MET A 616 84.20 52.56 -93.78
C MET A 616 83.10 53.59 -93.46
N ALA A 617 81.99 53.52 -94.19
CA ALA A 617 80.65 53.64 -93.59
C ALA A 617 79.54 53.03 -94.48
N ARG A 618 78.72 52.16 -93.88
CA ARG A 618 77.32 51.82 -94.19
C ARG A 618 76.90 51.65 -95.67
N ASN A 619 76.36 50.47 -95.96
CA ASN A 619 75.07 50.41 -96.63
C ASN A 619 74.13 49.39 -95.97
N GLN A 620 72.85 49.75 -95.95
CA GLN A 620 71.70 48.94 -95.53
C GLN A 620 71.39 47.86 -96.61
N PRO A 621 70.39 46.93 -96.51
CA PRO A 621 68.99 47.25 -96.14
C PRO A 621 68.09 46.11 -95.58
N LYS A 622 66.79 46.45 -95.46
CA LYS A 622 65.60 45.59 -95.27
C LYS A 622 65.45 45.03 -93.83
N GLY A 623 64.38 45.31 -93.09
CA GLY A 623 63.12 45.98 -93.48
C GLY A 623 62.00 45.01 -93.90
N ALA A 624 61.97 43.82 -93.30
CA ALA A 624 60.84 42.89 -93.36
C ALA A 624 60.44 42.33 -91.97
N SER A 625 61.18 42.65 -90.90
CA SER A 625 61.01 41.98 -89.60
C SER A 625 60.05 42.66 -88.62
N SER A 626 59.49 43.85 -88.91
CA SER A 626 58.66 44.57 -87.92
C SER A 626 57.44 43.79 -87.45
N ILE A 627 56.68 43.19 -88.39
CA ILE A 627 55.51 42.36 -88.04
C ILE A 627 55.94 41.04 -87.38
N LEU A 628 57.06 40.46 -87.86
CA LEU A 628 57.60 39.21 -87.33
C LEU A 628 58.09 39.40 -85.88
N ALA A 629 58.79 40.48 -85.56
CA ALA A 629 59.26 40.82 -84.21
C ALA A 629 58.11 41.16 -83.26
N THR A 630 57.02 41.79 -83.73
CA THR A 630 55.81 41.95 -82.90
C THR A 630 55.09 40.62 -82.67
N LEU A 631 55.07 39.71 -83.65
CA LEU A 631 54.54 38.36 -83.43
C LEU A 631 55.45 37.57 -82.48
N GLU A 632 56.77 37.63 -82.62
CA GLU A 632 57.78 36.98 -81.75
C GLU A 632 57.79 37.53 -80.32
N THR A 633 57.22 38.72 -80.07
CA THR A 633 57.02 39.26 -78.69
C THR A 633 55.61 39.01 -78.14
N ILE A 634 54.60 38.83 -79.00
CA ILE A 634 53.22 38.49 -78.57
C ILE A 634 53.04 36.97 -78.37
N LEU A 635 53.65 36.13 -79.21
CA LEU A 635 53.56 34.66 -79.11
C LEU A 635 54.07 34.09 -77.78
N PRO A 636 55.20 34.53 -77.19
CA PRO A 636 55.63 34.09 -75.86
C PRO A 636 54.60 34.43 -74.78
N ASN A 637 53.96 35.59 -74.84
CA ASN A 637 52.96 36.02 -73.86
C ASN A 637 51.64 35.24 -74.01
N LEU A 638 51.17 35.00 -75.24
CA LEU A 638 50.02 34.12 -75.49
C LEU A 638 50.32 32.66 -75.09
N ASN A 639 51.53 32.17 -75.36
CA ASN A 639 51.97 30.85 -74.88
C ASN A 639 52.04 30.79 -73.35
N ALA A 640 52.51 31.84 -72.66
CA ALA A 640 52.52 31.90 -71.21
C ALA A 640 51.10 31.87 -70.61
N ILE A 641 50.15 32.61 -71.20
CA ILE A 641 48.73 32.58 -70.80
C ILE A 641 48.11 31.20 -71.06
N LEU A 642 48.36 30.59 -72.23
CA LEU A 642 47.91 29.22 -72.53
C LEU A 642 48.55 28.18 -71.61
N TYR A 643 49.82 28.33 -71.25
CA TYR A 643 50.50 27.42 -70.33
C TYR A 643 49.97 27.58 -68.89
N PHE A 644 49.67 28.80 -68.46
CA PHE A 644 49.02 29.07 -67.18
C PHE A 644 47.61 28.48 -67.12
N ALA A 645 46.78 28.71 -68.15
CA ALA A 645 45.45 28.13 -68.27
C ALA A 645 45.50 26.58 -68.27
N LYS A 646 46.44 25.99 -69.03
CA LYS A 646 46.69 24.54 -69.02
C LYS A 646 47.16 24.02 -67.65
N THR A 647 47.97 24.79 -66.93
CA THR A 647 48.43 24.43 -65.57
C THR A 647 47.30 24.47 -64.56
N GLN A 648 46.40 25.47 -64.64
CA GLN A 648 45.21 25.53 -63.78
C GLN A 648 44.19 24.44 -64.14
N SER A 649 44.00 24.15 -65.43
CA SER A 649 43.17 23.03 -65.90
C SER A 649 43.73 21.67 -65.44
N SER A 650 45.05 21.45 -65.48
CA SER A 650 45.68 20.27 -64.90
C SER A 650 45.37 20.19 -63.41
N ARG A 651 45.65 21.25 -62.64
CA ARG A 651 45.38 21.28 -61.18
C ARG A 651 43.91 21.08 -60.82
N ALA A 652 42.99 21.50 -61.68
CA ALA A 652 41.56 21.24 -61.51
C ALA A 652 41.25 19.75 -61.72
N LEU A 653 41.80 19.14 -62.78
CA LEU A 653 41.66 17.70 -63.06
C LEU A 653 42.35 16.83 -62.00
N ASP A 654 43.53 17.23 -61.52
CA ASP A 654 44.28 16.56 -60.46
C ASP A 654 43.45 16.56 -59.16
N ARG A 655 42.86 17.71 -58.80
CA ARG A 655 41.92 17.83 -57.66
C ARG A 655 40.63 17.04 -57.86
N GLU A 656 40.09 17.01 -59.08
CA GLU A 656 38.89 16.21 -59.38
C GLU A 656 39.20 14.71 -59.18
N GLN A 657 40.37 14.23 -59.60
CA GLN A 657 40.83 12.87 -59.35
C GLN A 657 41.11 12.62 -57.86
N GLU A 658 41.70 13.56 -57.12
CA GLU A 658 41.84 13.46 -55.66
C GLU A 658 40.48 13.35 -54.97
N PHE A 659 39.47 14.14 -55.38
CA PHE A 659 38.12 14.04 -54.83
C PHE A 659 37.44 12.72 -55.22
N GLN A 660 37.54 12.28 -56.47
CA GLN A 660 37.00 10.97 -56.90
C GLN A 660 37.64 9.80 -56.12
N GLN A 661 38.96 9.85 -55.86
CA GLN A 661 39.64 8.87 -55.00
C GLN A 661 39.20 8.97 -53.54
N GLN A 662 39.01 10.18 -53.00
CA GLN A 662 38.49 10.37 -51.64
C GLN A 662 37.07 9.79 -51.51
N PHE A 663 36.15 10.09 -52.43
CA PHE A 663 34.80 9.52 -52.44
C PHE A 663 34.82 7.99 -52.57
N ALA A 664 35.63 7.43 -53.47
CA ALA A 664 35.80 5.98 -53.57
C ALA A 664 36.30 5.36 -52.24
N SER A 665 37.26 6.00 -51.57
CA SER A 665 37.77 5.53 -50.27
C SER A 665 36.74 5.66 -49.13
N ILE A 666 35.77 6.56 -49.25
CA ILE A 666 34.65 6.72 -48.31
C ILE A 666 33.60 5.64 -48.55
N ASP A 667 33.25 5.36 -49.81
CA ASP A 667 32.36 4.25 -50.18
C ASP A 667 32.95 2.88 -49.77
N GLU A 668 34.27 2.67 -49.93
CA GLU A 668 34.95 1.46 -49.44
C GLU A 668 34.87 1.33 -47.92
N ARG A 669 35.15 2.41 -47.16
CA ARG A 669 35.02 2.42 -45.70
C ARG A 669 33.59 2.14 -45.25
N PHE A 670 32.60 2.73 -45.92
CA PHE A 670 31.19 2.50 -45.65
C PHE A 670 30.81 1.02 -45.87
N GLU A 671 31.20 0.43 -46.99
CA GLU A 671 30.91 -0.98 -47.27
C GLU A 671 31.68 -1.95 -46.34
N VAL A 672 32.85 -1.55 -45.82
CA VAL A 672 33.56 -2.30 -44.77
C VAL A 672 32.84 -2.21 -43.43
N GLU A 673 32.46 -1.02 -42.94
CA GLU A 673 31.73 -0.89 -41.67
C GLU A 673 30.35 -1.56 -41.72
N LYS A 674 29.63 -1.42 -42.84
CA LYS A 674 28.37 -2.12 -43.10
C LYS A 674 28.50 -3.64 -43.05
N ARG A 675 29.60 -4.22 -43.55
CA ARG A 675 29.88 -5.66 -43.45
C ARG A 675 30.20 -6.07 -42.00
N LEU A 676 31.07 -5.31 -41.32
CA LEU A 676 31.42 -5.59 -39.92
C LEU A 676 30.18 -5.59 -39.01
N LEU A 677 29.31 -4.58 -39.14
CA LEU A 677 28.05 -4.52 -38.39
C LEU A 677 27.11 -5.68 -38.73
N HIS A 678 26.99 -6.04 -40.02
CA HIS A 678 26.19 -7.19 -40.45
C HIS A 678 26.69 -8.50 -39.85
N ASP A 679 28.00 -8.74 -39.87
CA ASP A 679 28.61 -9.98 -39.38
C ASP A 679 28.59 -10.05 -37.83
N GLU A 680 28.66 -8.91 -37.14
CA GLU A 680 28.50 -8.81 -35.69
C GLU A 680 27.06 -9.08 -35.26
N ILE A 681 26.06 -8.51 -35.95
CA ILE A 681 24.63 -8.82 -35.77
C ILE A 681 24.37 -10.32 -36.02
N HIS A 682 24.97 -10.90 -37.07
CA HIS A 682 24.85 -12.33 -37.37
C HIS A 682 25.53 -13.20 -36.29
N SER A 683 26.64 -12.75 -35.72
CA SER A 683 27.33 -13.41 -34.61
C SER A 683 26.47 -13.42 -33.34
N LEU A 684 25.90 -12.27 -32.95
CA LEU A 684 24.97 -12.16 -31.82
C LEU A 684 23.72 -13.04 -32.01
N ARG A 685 23.09 -12.98 -33.19
CA ARG A 685 21.95 -13.85 -33.54
C ARG A 685 22.28 -15.33 -33.42
N THR A 686 23.52 -15.71 -33.75
CA THR A 686 24.02 -17.10 -33.62
C THR A 686 24.26 -17.49 -32.16
N LYS A 687 24.68 -16.55 -31.29
CA LYS A 687 24.77 -16.77 -29.83
C LYS A 687 23.38 -16.92 -29.21
N PHE A 688 22.41 -16.10 -29.63
CA PHE A 688 21.01 -16.19 -29.21
C PHE A 688 20.40 -17.56 -29.49
N GLU A 689 20.51 -18.05 -30.73
CA GLU A 689 19.91 -19.34 -31.07
C GLU A 689 20.59 -20.51 -30.34
N LYS A 690 21.90 -20.41 -30.04
CA LYS A 690 22.59 -21.38 -29.16
C LYS A 690 22.05 -21.37 -27.73
N LEU A 691 21.98 -20.20 -27.09
CA LEU A 691 21.45 -20.08 -25.72
C LEU A 691 20.00 -20.59 -25.62
N ARG A 692 19.21 -20.37 -26.67
CA ARG A 692 17.83 -20.86 -26.80
C ARG A 692 17.75 -22.39 -26.94
N LEU A 693 18.68 -23.00 -27.68
CA LEU A 693 18.76 -24.46 -27.86
C LEU A 693 19.33 -25.17 -26.62
N GLU A 694 20.25 -24.53 -25.89
CA GLU A 694 20.88 -25.06 -24.68
C GLU A 694 19.94 -25.02 -23.44
N LYS A 695 18.93 -24.15 -23.42
CA LYS A 695 17.94 -24.02 -22.34
C LYS A 695 16.48 -24.13 -22.87
N PRO A 696 16.00 -25.34 -23.22
CA PRO A 696 14.66 -25.53 -23.81
C PRO A 696 13.49 -25.21 -22.85
N THR A 697 13.72 -25.12 -21.54
CA THR A 697 12.74 -24.70 -20.52
C THR A 697 12.97 -23.25 -20.10
N PHE A 698 12.96 -22.33 -21.07
CA PHE A 698 13.12 -20.89 -20.82
C PHE A 698 11.79 -20.28 -20.37
N ASP A 699 11.66 -19.96 -19.08
CA ASP A 699 10.53 -19.16 -18.58
C ASP A 699 10.77 -17.67 -18.93
N PRO A 700 9.89 -17.02 -19.73
CA PRO A 700 10.05 -15.61 -20.10
C PRO A 700 9.92 -14.63 -18.92
N ARG A 701 9.70 -15.11 -17.69
CA ARG A 701 9.75 -14.31 -16.45
C ARG A 701 11.11 -14.39 -15.73
N GLN A 702 12.04 -15.18 -16.22
CA GLN A 702 13.40 -15.32 -15.69
C GLN A 702 14.44 -15.19 -16.81
N GLU A 703 14.37 -14.11 -17.59
CA GLU A 703 15.48 -13.70 -18.46
C GLU A 703 16.73 -13.46 -17.58
N SER A 704 17.77 -14.28 -17.73
CA SER A 704 19.03 -14.12 -17.00
C SER A 704 19.75 -12.85 -17.44
N GLU A 705 20.54 -12.22 -16.55
CA GLU A 705 21.26 -10.97 -16.83
C GLU A 705 22.10 -11.04 -18.13
N ASP A 706 22.77 -12.17 -18.39
CA ASP A 706 23.48 -12.43 -19.65
C ASP A 706 22.60 -12.26 -20.91
N PHE A 707 21.34 -12.70 -20.84
CA PHE A 707 20.39 -12.66 -21.96
C PHE A 707 19.88 -11.24 -22.20
N LEU A 708 19.65 -10.47 -21.13
CA LEU A 708 19.31 -9.05 -21.21
C LEU A 708 20.47 -8.24 -21.80
N ALA A 709 21.70 -8.46 -21.34
CA ALA A 709 22.89 -7.79 -21.86
C ALA A 709 23.16 -8.11 -23.34
N LEU A 710 22.97 -9.38 -23.77
CA LEU A 710 23.05 -9.76 -25.18
C LEU A 710 21.95 -9.11 -26.05
N LYS A 711 20.78 -8.83 -25.47
CA LYS A 711 19.61 -8.26 -26.16
C LYS A 711 19.77 -6.75 -26.37
N GLU A 712 20.21 -6.04 -25.33
CA GLU A 712 20.59 -4.63 -25.39
C GLU A 712 21.67 -4.40 -26.46
N GLN A 713 22.75 -5.21 -26.46
CA GLN A 713 23.80 -5.16 -27.48
C GLN A 713 23.29 -5.42 -28.91
N TYR A 714 22.30 -6.31 -29.08
CA TYR A 714 21.69 -6.59 -30.38
C TYR A 714 20.82 -5.42 -30.86
N GLU A 715 20.02 -4.83 -29.98
CA GLU A 715 19.15 -3.69 -30.29
C GLU A 715 19.97 -2.43 -30.63
N ASP A 716 21.05 -2.14 -29.89
CA ASP A 716 21.99 -1.05 -30.19
C ASP A 716 22.65 -1.21 -31.57
N LEU A 717 23.11 -2.42 -31.91
CA LEU A 717 23.74 -2.69 -33.20
C LEU A 717 22.74 -2.64 -34.37
N GLU A 718 21.49 -3.09 -34.17
CA GLU A 718 20.43 -2.86 -35.15
C GLU A 718 20.13 -1.37 -35.35
N VAL A 719 20.09 -0.57 -34.29
CA VAL A 719 19.91 0.90 -34.39
C VAL A 719 21.07 1.53 -35.16
N LYS A 720 22.33 1.19 -34.84
CA LYS A 720 23.51 1.71 -35.55
C LYS A 720 23.50 1.32 -37.03
N TYR A 721 23.20 0.05 -37.35
CA TYR A 721 23.09 -0.42 -38.74
C TYR A 721 21.96 0.30 -39.51
N ARG A 722 20.81 0.52 -38.87
CA ARG A 722 19.69 1.27 -39.45
C ARG A 722 20.07 2.74 -39.71
N SER A 723 20.77 3.42 -38.78
CA SER A 723 21.23 4.81 -38.98
C SER A 723 22.18 4.93 -40.17
N LEU A 724 23.21 4.08 -40.21
CA LEU A 724 24.22 4.04 -41.28
C LEU A 724 23.59 3.74 -42.66
N VAL A 725 22.55 2.90 -42.73
CA VAL A 725 21.76 2.66 -43.96
C VAL A 725 20.82 3.83 -44.31
N HIS A 726 20.37 4.62 -43.34
CA HIS A 726 19.52 5.79 -43.58
C HIS A 726 20.30 7.04 -43.98
N GLU A 727 21.47 7.28 -43.38
CA GLU A 727 22.37 8.39 -43.73
C GLU A 727 22.74 8.34 -45.22
N ARG A 728 23.27 7.22 -45.71
CA ARG A 728 23.61 7.05 -47.14
C ARG A 728 22.39 7.08 -48.08
N LYS A 729 21.18 6.77 -47.59
CA LYS A 729 19.93 6.96 -48.37
C LYS A 729 19.55 8.43 -48.52
N ASN A 730 19.88 9.26 -47.52
CA ASN A 730 19.64 10.71 -47.56
C ASN A 730 20.72 11.41 -48.41
N GLU A 731 21.99 10.97 -48.33
CA GLU A 731 23.09 11.48 -49.17
C GLU A 731 22.94 11.08 -50.64
N ALA A 732 22.45 9.86 -50.93
CA ALA A 732 22.19 9.40 -52.29
C ALA A 732 20.92 10.00 -52.94
N ALA A 733 20.21 10.90 -52.25
CA ALA A 733 19.10 11.64 -52.85
C ALA A 733 19.66 12.73 -53.77
N PRO A 734 19.47 12.66 -55.11
CA PRO A 734 20.10 13.60 -56.03
C PRO A 734 19.58 15.01 -55.79
N ALA A 735 20.48 15.91 -55.41
CA ALA A 735 20.18 17.31 -55.15
C ALA A 735 19.72 18.02 -56.43
N LYS A 736 18.41 18.03 -56.67
CA LYS A 736 17.76 18.85 -57.71
C LYS A 736 17.70 20.34 -57.31
N GLY A 737 18.81 20.88 -56.84
CA GLY A 737 19.06 22.32 -56.83
C GLY A 737 19.40 22.75 -58.26
N GLY A 738 18.78 23.82 -58.75
CA GLY A 738 19.10 24.35 -60.07
C GLY A 738 20.49 24.97 -60.07
N TYR A 739 21.24 24.77 -61.16
CA TYR A 739 22.32 25.69 -61.51
C TYR A 739 21.72 27.09 -61.67
N VAL A 740 22.34 28.07 -61.01
CA VAL A 740 22.20 29.50 -61.31
C VAL A 740 23.58 29.94 -61.75
N ASP A 741 23.69 30.58 -62.91
CA ASP A 741 24.96 31.04 -63.46
C ASP A 741 25.49 32.26 -62.69
N GLU A 742 26.78 32.23 -62.32
CA GLU A 742 27.63 33.39 -61.99
C GLU A 742 28.99 33.26 -62.71
#